data_AF-A0A7J6M7H4-F1
#
_entry.id   AF-A0A7J6M7H4-F1
#
_cell.length_a   1.000
_cell.length_b   1.000
_cell.length_c   1.000
_cell.angle_alpha   90.00
_cell.angle_beta   90.00
_cell.angle_gamma   90.00
#
_symmetry.space_group_name_H-M   'P 1'
#
loop_
_entity.id
_entity.type
_entity.pdbx_description
1 polymer ?
#
loop_
_entity_poly.entity_id
_entity_poly.type
_entity_poly.pdbx_seq_one_letter_code
_entity_poly.pdbx_strand_id
1 'polypeptide(L)'
;MPPKKAKKAKKGTENDAQVPVDPALAARILALQKEARQIREEYTEDEKMYNQFLQEREKINYFWTGAKKTRNEREAELRNRERDLEDLQERNQIELKMFQQRLKHLRFHLVDQTIEQRIACEKASQQHAEATHLPREHEAFRAVRQTHVEAREAQNTSAAYLRALKLKQDERVLHLRQEYDKKARDLMQKYGLRMKTLRDEREKERKAELQRIEADKNRQVKELMHKNMREFQASPSATCQILGYSIVGRRQDIKLYYGDITSSNLELIKRLKEEHAELKKREMADAKLMRELKRKNAALSEPLKRAKEDVEQLKDTYASFLEDKRKIGVLKEKIAEQEKALSRQSFQHAVLEQQTEAASAERNTVADKFQQMIYDVQQKSGLKNLLLERKLENIQDSIEVADTQVSEVMTSANGGSLGTAEGVSKKFETIMATKSDTITELQEERRKLQKAHAELVRRPSGGDGVRTQVACMKVDSFGVTTEERVEFSSFPSFMSSVCQQTCSRFSAGLRQAAAAAASRSSPLTVNLSEVKEVCPFVARMKGIPDQAAVESFAHFCPVMSAVEKPVLIHNDLDEGVVKRSLVTKVADKMYETKFEYNIEKLKDEGRYRYFANLQRHVGTFPRATFRGQNDESTVPREVMVFCSNDYLGMGQNPVVLKACHEAIDTSGTGAGGTRNISGTTKYHVELEHELAMNHEKESALVFSSGYVANEAALSAVGKIMPDCVMISDSGNHSSMIEGIRHSGCEKVIFQNNNLEKLEAILKSYPLERPKMIIFESVYSMAGSIAPMKKICDLAEKYNALTFCDEVHAVGMYGDHGAGVAERDGVADRIDIISGTLGKAYGVFGGYVAASSNFIDCVRSYAAGFIFTTAIPPVVAAGALASVRYLRHSGVERQMQQLRAKQLKAKLAAKGLPAMNSTSHIVPVLVRDPVKVKQVTDKLLEEYNIYLQPINYPTVPRGTERVRLTPLPLHSEKDLDMLVSALDNIWDDLELPRDVPVGDVTE
;
A
#
# COMPACT_ATOMS: atom_id res chain seq x y z
N MET A 1 53.78 -24.51 -36.09
CA MET A 1 54.75 -24.83 -37.16
C MET A 1 56.14 -24.35 -36.73
N PRO A 2 57.22 -25.13 -36.90
CA PRO A 2 58.58 -24.69 -36.56
C PRO A 2 59.58 -24.67 -37.75
N PRO A 3 60.41 -23.63 -37.87
CA PRO A 3 61.76 -23.71 -38.45
C PRO A 3 62.81 -23.52 -37.33
N LYS A 4 63.59 -24.55 -36.97
CA LYS A 4 64.81 -25.09 -37.61
C LYS A 4 66.09 -24.29 -37.27
N LYS A 5 67.06 -25.04 -36.72
CA LYS A 5 68.34 -24.58 -36.14
C LYS A 5 69.29 -23.97 -37.18
N ALA A 6 70.04 -22.94 -36.80
CA ALA A 6 71.18 -22.43 -37.58
C ALA A 6 72.35 -23.44 -37.62
N LYS A 7 73.20 -23.35 -38.67
CA LYS A 7 74.36 -24.25 -38.87
C LYS A 7 75.69 -23.64 -38.38
N LYS A 8 76.62 -24.55 -38.07
CA LYS A 8 77.99 -24.35 -37.58
C LYS A 8 78.77 -23.24 -38.32
N ALA A 9 79.56 -22.49 -37.55
CA ALA A 9 80.65 -21.67 -38.08
C ALA A 9 81.80 -22.52 -38.64
N LYS A 10 82.62 -21.92 -39.51
CA LYS A 10 83.91 -22.45 -39.99
C LYS A 10 85.00 -21.50 -39.50
N LYS A 11 86.02 -22.00 -38.80
CA LYS A 11 87.14 -21.15 -38.35
C LYS A 11 88.01 -20.75 -39.54
N GLY A 12 88.32 -19.45 -39.65
CA GLY A 12 89.49 -18.97 -40.37
C GLY A 12 90.71 -18.95 -39.44
N THR A 13 91.90 -19.04 -40.02
CA THR A 13 93.20 -18.89 -39.37
C THR A 13 93.92 -17.71 -39.99
N GLU A 14 94.37 -16.76 -39.17
CA GLU A 14 95.58 -15.98 -39.45
C GLU A 14 96.06 -15.27 -38.17
N ASN A 15 97.29 -14.76 -38.21
CA ASN A 15 98.01 -14.24 -37.05
C ASN A 15 97.65 -12.76 -36.79
N ASP A 16 97.85 -12.25 -35.58
CA ASP A 16 99.12 -11.54 -35.30
C ASP A 16 99.33 -11.16 -33.81
N ALA A 17 100.55 -10.68 -33.51
CA ALA A 17 100.95 -9.92 -32.33
C ALA A 17 100.69 -10.55 -30.93
N GLN A 18 101.67 -11.29 -30.41
CA GLN A 18 101.76 -11.60 -28.98
C GLN A 18 102.11 -10.34 -28.16
N VAL A 19 101.23 -9.94 -27.25
CA VAL A 19 101.55 -9.03 -26.14
C VAL A 19 101.69 -9.86 -24.86
N PRO A 20 102.77 -9.73 -24.07
CA PRO A 20 102.96 -10.54 -22.87
C PRO A 20 101.99 -10.13 -21.75
N VAL A 21 100.88 -10.85 -21.62
CA VAL A 21 99.95 -10.69 -20.50
C VAL A 21 100.51 -11.40 -19.28
N ASP A 22 100.72 -10.65 -18.20
CA ASP A 22 101.10 -11.17 -16.89
C ASP A 22 100.15 -12.32 -16.44
N PRO A 23 100.67 -13.53 -16.14
CA PRO A 23 99.88 -14.63 -15.63
C PRO A 23 99.03 -14.29 -14.41
N ALA A 24 99.52 -13.41 -13.51
CA ALA A 24 98.76 -12.99 -12.34
C ALA A 24 97.56 -12.11 -12.71
N LEU A 25 97.72 -11.21 -13.68
CA LEU A 25 96.62 -10.39 -14.21
C LEU A 25 95.58 -11.25 -14.95
N ALA A 26 96.02 -12.20 -15.78
CA ALA A 26 95.14 -13.13 -16.48
C ALA A 26 94.30 -13.98 -15.50
N ALA A 27 94.94 -14.53 -14.46
CA ALA A 27 94.27 -15.30 -13.41
C ALA A 27 93.26 -14.44 -12.62
N ARG A 28 93.60 -13.18 -12.31
CA ARG A 28 92.73 -12.24 -11.59
C ARG A 28 91.52 -11.82 -12.41
N ILE A 29 91.67 -11.62 -13.72
CA ILE A 29 90.54 -11.38 -14.64
C ILE A 29 89.64 -12.62 -14.71
N LEU A 30 90.20 -13.82 -14.80
CA LEU A 30 89.41 -15.06 -14.82
C LEU A 30 88.62 -15.28 -13.52
N ALA A 31 89.20 -14.96 -12.37
CA ALA A 31 88.53 -15.00 -11.06
C ALA A 31 87.35 -14.03 -11.01
N LEU A 32 87.57 -12.75 -11.37
CA LEU A 32 86.52 -11.73 -11.42
C LEU A 32 85.41 -12.07 -12.43
N GLN A 33 85.74 -12.71 -13.55
CA GLN A 33 84.73 -13.19 -14.52
C GLN A 33 83.89 -14.37 -14.01
N LYS A 34 84.44 -15.17 -13.07
CA LYS A 34 83.71 -16.26 -12.41
C LYS A 34 82.79 -15.71 -11.32
N GLU A 35 83.30 -14.81 -10.49
CA GLU A 35 82.57 -14.12 -9.43
C GLU A 35 81.42 -13.26 -10.00
N ALA A 36 81.70 -12.47 -11.04
CA ALA A 36 80.68 -11.70 -11.77
C ALA A 36 79.76 -12.53 -12.68
N ARG A 37 79.92 -13.87 -12.71
CA ARG A 37 78.93 -14.81 -13.25
C ARG A 37 78.05 -15.36 -12.13
N GLN A 38 78.66 -15.81 -11.03
CA GLN A 38 77.95 -16.30 -9.86
C GLN A 38 76.96 -15.24 -9.31
N ILE A 39 77.39 -13.99 -9.17
CA ILE A 39 76.51 -12.89 -8.72
C ILE A 39 75.32 -12.65 -9.68
N ARG A 40 75.47 -12.94 -10.99
CA ARG A 40 74.35 -12.86 -11.94
C ARG A 40 73.42 -14.06 -11.82
N GLU A 41 73.98 -15.24 -11.60
CA GLU A 41 73.20 -16.46 -11.39
C GLU A 41 72.34 -16.30 -10.12
N GLU A 42 72.94 -15.86 -9.01
CA GLU A 42 72.27 -15.48 -7.75
C GLU A 42 71.17 -14.42 -7.97
N TYR A 43 71.48 -13.28 -8.61
CA TYR A 43 70.47 -12.25 -8.95
C TYR A 43 69.32 -12.81 -9.81
N THR A 44 69.61 -13.74 -10.73
CA THR A 44 68.60 -14.38 -11.59
C THR A 44 67.78 -15.43 -10.82
N GLU A 45 68.19 -15.86 -9.63
CA GLU A 45 67.37 -16.68 -8.73
C GLU A 45 66.52 -15.80 -7.81
N ASP A 46 67.08 -14.73 -7.24
CA ASP A 46 66.34 -13.70 -6.49
C ASP A 46 65.20 -13.10 -7.33
N GLU A 47 65.46 -12.76 -8.60
CA GLU A 47 64.43 -12.25 -9.52
C GLU A 47 63.30 -13.28 -9.75
N LYS A 48 63.61 -14.59 -9.82
CA LYS A 48 62.58 -15.64 -9.91
C LYS A 48 61.77 -15.74 -8.62
N MET A 49 62.43 -15.73 -7.46
CA MET A 49 61.78 -15.81 -6.15
C MET A 49 60.88 -14.59 -5.90
N TYR A 50 61.33 -13.39 -6.27
CA TYR A 50 60.52 -12.17 -6.19
C TYR A 50 59.30 -12.22 -7.12
N ASN A 51 59.46 -12.70 -8.36
CA ASN A 51 58.34 -12.89 -9.28
C ASN A 51 57.35 -13.97 -8.80
N GLN A 52 57.81 -15.06 -8.18
CA GLN A 52 56.94 -16.05 -7.54
C GLN A 52 56.17 -15.45 -6.35
N PHE A 53 56.85 -14.68 -5.49
CA PHE A 53 56.21 -13.97 -4.38
C PHE A 53 55.13 -12.99 -4.85
N LEU A 54 55.37 -12.25 -5.94
CA LEU A 54 54.36 -11.39 -6.56
C LEU A 54 53.14 -12.20 -7.04
N GLN A 55 53.34 -13.34 -7.70
CA GLN A 55 52.24 -14.20 -8.15
C GLN A 55 51.42 -14.77 -6.99
N GLU A 56 52.04 -15.23 -5.90
CA GLU A 56 51.31 -15.69 -4.71
C GLU A 56 50.56 -14.54 -4.02
N ARG A 57 51.16 -13.35 -3.92
CA ARG A 57 50.49 -12.15 -3.40
C ARG A 57 49.27 -11.76 -4.24
N GLU A 58 49.35 -11.88 -5.56
CA GLU A 58 48.23 -11.62 -6.47
C GLU A 58 47.13 -12.67 -6.35
N LYS A 59 47.47 -13.96 -6.24
CA LYS A 59 46.50 -15.04 -5.92
C LYS A 59 45.78 -14.76 -4.60
N ILE A 60 46.51 -14.42 -3.54
CA ILE A 60 45.94 -14.10 -2.22
C ILE A 60 45.02 -12.88 -2.30
N ASN A 61 45.42 -11.81 -3.01
CA ASN A 61 44.57 -10.64 -3.23
C ASN A 61 43.31 -10.97 -4.06
N TYR A 62 43.41 -11.85 -5.06
CA TYR A 62 42.28 -12.31 -5.84
C TYR A 62 41.28 -13.10 -4.98
N PHE A 63 41.76 -14.09 -4.20
CA PHE A 63 40.92 -14.84 -3.26
C PHE A 63 40.29 -13.94 -2.19
N TRP A 64 41.05 -12.99 -1.62
CA TRP A 64 40.53 -12.02 -0.65
C TRP A 64 39.46 -11.12 -1.25
N THR A 65 39.66 -10.63 -2.47
CA THR A 65 38.68 -9.77 -3.17
C THR A 65 37.43 -10.54 -3.54
N GLY A 66 37.56 -11.78 -4.01
CA GLY A 66 36.44 -12.69 -4.26
C GLY A 66 35.65 -12.98 -2.97
N ALA A 67 36.31 -13.41 -1.91
CA ALA A 67 35.69 -13.68 -0.61
C ALA A 67 35.00 -12.44 -0.02
N LYS A 68 35.61 -11.25 -0.14
CA LYS A 68 35.00 -9.97 0.26
C LYS A 68 33.76 -9.64 -0.57
N LYS A 69 33.79 -9.87 -1.89
CA LYS A 69 32.61 -9.69 -2.76
C LYS A 69 31.48 -10.62 -2.35
N THR A 70 31.75 -11.92 -2.19
CA THR A 70 30.75 -12.90 -1.74
C THR A 70 30.22 -12.62 -0.34
N ARG A 71 31.05 -12.09 0.58
CA ARG A 71 30.58 -11.64 1.91
C ARG A 71 29.62 -10.46 1.77
N ASN A 72 29.96 -9.45 0.99
CA ASN A 72 29.11 -8.28 0.74
C ASN A 72 27.79 -8.68 0.04
N GLU A 73 27.82 -9.64 -0.88
CA GLU A 73 26.64 -10.18 -1.56
C GLU A 73 25.71 -10.92 -0.58
N ARG A 74 26.25 -11.76 0.32
CA ARG A 74 25.46 -12.43 1.36
C ARG A 74 24.97 -11.48 2.45
N GLU A 75 25.71 -10.43 2.77
CA GLU A 75 25.21 -9.34 3.63
C GLU A 75 24.05 -8.58 2.98
N ALA A 76 24.08 -8.36 1.66
CA ALA A 76 22.97 -7.73 0.93
C ALA A 76 21.75 -8.66 0.87
N GLU A 77 21.95 -9.96 0.64
CA GLU A 77 20.88 -10.97 0.68
C GLU A 77 20.26 -11.09 2.09
N LEU A 78 21.05 -10.96 3.15
CA LEU A 78 20.55 -10.90 4.53
C LEU A 78 19.70 -9.65 4.77
N ARG A 79 20.22 -8.45 4.45
CA ARG A 79 19.46 -7.20 4.60
C ARG A 79 18.16 -7.19 3.79
N ASN A 80 18.16 -7.81 2.60
CA ASN A 80 16.95 -7.98 1.80
C ASN A 80 15.97 -8.94 2.50
N ARG A 81 16.41 -10.08 3.06
CA ARG A 81 15.53 -10.98 3.82
C ARG A 81 15.01 -10.40 5.13
N GLU A 82 15.81 -9.57 5.81
CA GLU A 82 15.38 -8.84 7.00
C GLU A 82 14.24 -7.89 6.62
N ARG A 83 14.40 -7.15 5.51
CA ARG A 83 13.34 -6.30 4.95
C ARG A 83 12.12 -7.09 4.47
N ASP A 84 12.30 -8.23 3.78
CA ASP A 84 11.19 -9.11 3.37
C ASP A 84 10.38 -9.59 4.58
N LEU A 85 11.04 -9.84 5.72
CA LEU A 85 10.41 -10.25 6.98
C LEU A 85 9.70 -9.07 7.68
N GLU A 86 10.24 -7.86 7.62
CA GLU A 86 9.58 -6.64 8.11
C GLU A 86 8.34 -6.31 7.27
N ASP A 87 8.45 -6.28 5.94
CA ASP A 87 7.35 -6.16 4.97
C ASP A 87 6.24 -7.19 5.24
N LEU A 88 6.60 -8.45 5.53
CA LEU A 88 5.63 -9.51 5.83
C LEU A 88 4.99 -9.32 7.20
N GLN A 89 5.71 -8.81 8.21
CA GLN A 89 5.15 -8.46 9.51
C GLN A 89 4.19 -7.27 9.42
N GLU A 90 4.52 -6.24 8.65
CA GLU A 90 3.62 -5.10 8.39
C GLU A 90 2.37 -5.55 7.65
N ARG A 91 2.49 -6.35 6.58
CA ARG A 91 1.34 -6.92 5.86
C ARG A 91 0.43 -7.74 6.78
N ASN A 92 1.00 -8.64 7.59
CA ASN A 92 0.24 -9.41 8.59
C ASN A 92 -0.44 -8.50 9.63
N GLN A 93 0.21 -7.41 10.06
CA GLN A 93 -0.37 -6.45 11.00
C GLN A 93 -1.50 -5.62 10.35
N ILE A 94 -1.37 -5.26 9.07
CA ILE A 94 -2.40 -4.57 8.28
C ILE A 94 -3.60 -5.49 8.04
N GLU A 95 -3.39 -6.77 7.70
CA GLU A 95 -4.47 -7.75 7.58
C GLU A 95 -5.16 -7.97 8.93
N LEU A 96 -4.43 -8.10 10.04
CA LEU A 96 -5.01 -8.15 11.39
C LEU A 96 -5.84 -6.90 11.71
N LYS A 97 -5.38 -5.70 11.34
CA LYS A 97 -6.14 -4.45 11.47
C LYS A 97 -7.41 -4.45 10.61
N MET A 98 -7.34 -4.94 9.37
CA MET A 98 -8.51 -5.09 8.48
C MET A 98 -9.51 -6.12 9.00
N PHE A 99 -9.05 -7.27 9.53
CA PHE A 99 -9.92 -8.25 10.19
C PHE A 99 -10.57 -7.67 11.44
N GLN A 100 -9.84 -6.90 12.26
CA GLN A 100 -10.42 -6.17 13.39
C GLN A 100 -11.44 -5.11 12.95
N GLN A 101 -11.21 -4.40 11.84
CA GLN A 101 -12.19 -3.46 11.28
C GLN A 101 -13.43 -4.18 10.74
N ARG A 102 -13.27 -5.30 10.03
CA ARG A 102 -14.39 -6.14 9.57
C ARG A 102 -15.19 -6.71 10.73
N LEU A 103 -14.54 -7.19 11.78
CA LEU A 103 -15.20 -7.64 13.02
C LEU A 103 -15.92 -6.49 13.74
N LYS A 104 -15.34 -5.28 13.76
CA LYS A 104 -16.03 -4.08 14.27
C LYS A 104 -17.25 -3.72 13.41
N HIS A 105 -17.14 -3.76 12.08
CA HIS A 105 -18.27 -3.50 11.18
C HIS A 105 -19.37 -4.56 11.32
N LEU A 106 -19.05 -5.87 11.37
CA LEU A 106 -20.05 -6.89 11.68
C LEU A 106 -20.69 -6.66 13.05
N ARG A 107 -19.90 -6.29 14.08
CA ARG A 107 -20.45 -6.02 15.40
C ARG A 107 -21.36 -4.78 15.41
N PHE A 108 -21.03 -3.73 14.66
CA PHE A 108 -21.92 -2.58 14.47
C PHE A 108 -23.18 -3.02 13.71
N HIS A 109 -23.05 -3.66 12.56
CA HIS A 109 -24.20 -4.09 11.75
C HIS A 109 -25.14 -5.07 12.49
N LEU A 110 -24.61 -5.93 13.36
CA LEU A 110 -25.38 -6.78 14.27
C LEU A 110 -26.02 -5.99 15.42
N VAL A 111 -25.33 -4.99 15.98
CA VAL A 111 -25.90 -4.09 17.00
C VAL A 111 -27.00 -3.22 16.40
N ASP A 112 -26.81 -2.70 15.19
CA ASP A 112 -27.77 -1.88 14.46
C ASP A 112 -28.99 -2.74 14.07
N GLN A 113 -28.81 -3.96 13.53
CA GLN A 113 -29.92 -4.90 13.36
C GLN A 113 -30.61 -5.26 14.67
N THR A 114 -29.87 -5.41 15.78
CA THR A 114 -30.48 -5.65 17.11
C THR A 114 -31.28 -4.43 17.57
N ILE A 115 -30.82 -3.21 17.27
CA ILE A 115 -31.51 -1.95 17.60
C ILE A 115 -32.73 -1.74 16.70
N GLU A 116 -32.65 -2.03 15.40
CA GLU A 116 -33.79 -2.02 14.48
C GLU A 116 -34.85 -3.04 14.89
N GLN A 117 -34.44 -4.26 15.24
CA GLN A 117 -35.34 -5.27 15.84
C GLN A 117 -35.91 -4.80 17.17
N ARG A 118 -35.14 -4.06 17.99
CA ARG A 118 -35.61 -3.51 19.27
C ARG A 118 -36.64 -2.40 19.06
N ILE A 119 -36.41 -1.49 18.10
CA ILE A 119 -37.32 -0.40 17.72
C ILE A 119 -38.58 -0.96 17.04
N ALA A 120 -38.45 -2.04 16.25
CA ALA A 120 -39.59 -2.77 15.70
C ALA A 120 -40.41 -3.44 16.81
N CYS A 121 -39.75 -4.11 17.77
CA CYS A 121 -40.40 -4.67 18.95
C CYS A 121 -40.99 -3.58 19.87
N GLU A 122 -40.38 -2.40 20.01
CA GLU A 122 -40.91 -1.29 20.80
C GLU A 122 -42.13 -0.67 20.11
N LYS A 123 -42.14 -0.53 18.77
CA LYS A 123 -43.34 -0.12 18.01
C LYS A 123 -44.46 -1.15 18.10
N ALA A 124 -44.14 -2.44 17.96
CA ALA A 124 -45.11 -3.52 18.14
C ALA A 124 -45.64 -3.60 19.58
N SER A 125 -44.77 -3.37 20.58
CA SER A 125 -45.13 -3.32 22.00
C SER A 125 -45.98 -2.08 22.32
N GLN A 126 -45.69 -0.91 21.75
CA GLN A 126 -46.54 0.28 21.87
C GLN A 126 -47.93 0.06 21.27
N GLN A 127 -48.06 -0.76 20.22
CA GLN A 127 -49.35 -1.18 19.66
C GLN A 127 -50.04 -2.30 20.46
N HIS A 128 -49.34 -2.95 21.40
CA HIS A 128 -49.87 -3.99 22.29
C HIS A 128 -49.97 -3.57 23.77
N ALA A 129 -49.58 -2.34 24.12
CA ALA A 129 -49.49 -1.85 25.51
C ALA A 129 -50.80 -1.25 26.07
N GLU A 130 -51.94 -1.42 25.38
CA GLU A 130 -53.24 -1.25 26.02
C GLU A 130 -53.70 -2.58 26.64
N ALA A 131 -53.91 -2.54 27.97
CA ALA A 131 -54.29 -3.65 28.87
C ALA A 131 -53.23 -4.73 29.18
N THR A 132 -52.91 -4.84 30.48
CA THR A 132 -52.29 -6.00 31.19
C THR A 132 -50.93 -6.55 30.73
N HIS A 133 -49.86 -6.36 31.54
CA HIS A 133 -49.03 -7.48 32.07
C HIS A 133 -47.88 -7.08 33.05
N LEU A 134 -48.16 -6.32 34.11
CA LEU A 134 -47.14 -5.97 35.14
C LEU A 134 -46.37 -7.14 35.80
N PRO A 135 -46.90 -8.38 35.95
CA PRO A 135 -46.17 -9.46 36.61
C PRO A 135 -44.97 -10.05 35.84
N ARG A 136 -44.98 -9.99 34.49
CA ARG A 136 -44.01 -10.76 33.66
C ARG A 136 -42.62 -10.13 33.57
N GLU A 137 -42.52 -8.80 33.70
CA GLU A 137 -41.22 -8.11 33.62
C GLU A 137 -40.26 -8.56 34.73
N HIS A 138 -40.75 -8.81 35.95
CA HIS A 138 -39.92 -9.21 37.10
C HIS A 138 -39.31 -10.62 37.01
N GLU A 139 -39.75 -11.46 36.08
CA GLU A 139 -39.09 -12.73 35.73
C GLU A 139 -38.12 -12.54 34.58
N ALA A 140 -38.54 -11.84 33.52
CA ALA A 140 -37.68 -11.50 32.38
C ALA A 140 -36.41 -10.74 32.81
N PHE A 141 -36.53 -9.74 33.69
CA PHE A 141 -35.38 -8.98 34.21
C PHE A 141 -34.42 -9.84 35.05
N ARG A 142 -34.90 -10.90 35.72
CA ARG A 142 -34.05 -11.87 36.43
C ARG A 142 -33.32 -12.78 35.44
N ALA A 143 -34.02 -13.33 34.45
CA ALA A 143 -33.40 -14.18 33.42
C ALA A 143 -32.34 -13.43 32.58
N VAL A 144 -32.63 -12.18 32.18
CA VAL A 144 -31.68 -11.33 31.44
C VAL A 144 -30.47 -10.96 32.32
N ARG A 145 -30.67 -10.65 33.60
CA ARG A 145 -29.57 -10.34 34.53
C ARG A 145 -28.69 -11.56 34.80
N GLN A 146 -29.28 -12.75 34.89
CA GLN A 146 -28.56 -14.00 35.11
C GLN A 146 -27.73 -14.40 33.88
N THR A 147 -28.32 -14.40 32.69
CA THR A 147 -27.56 -14.65 31.44
C THR A 147 -26.47 -13.60 31.17
N HIS A 148 -26.61 -12.35 31.65
CA HIS A 148 -25.53 -11.36 31.64
C HIS A 148 -24.38 -11.66 32.62
N VAL A 149 -24.64 -12.31 33.76
CA VAL A 149 -23.59 -12.80 34.67
C VAL A 149 -22.85 -13.97 34.00
N GLU A 150 -23.58 -14.97 33.53
CA GLU A 150 -23.03 -16.16 32.85
C GLU A 150 -22.18 -15.79 31.62
N ALA A 151 -22.66 -14.88 30.78
CA ALA A 151 -21.89 -14.38 29.64
C ALA A 151 -20.61 -13.63 30.05
N ARG A 152 -20.62 -12.94 31.19
CA ARG A 152 -19.45 -12.20 31.70
C ARG A 152 -18.44 -13.13 32.39
N GLU A 153 -18.89 -14.21 33.02
CA GLU A 153 -18.04 -15.28 33.52
C GLU A 153 -17.40 -16.08 32.38
N ALA A 154 -18.14 -16.35 31.29
CA ALA A 154 -17.61 -16.94 30.06
C ALA A 154 -16.55 -16.04 29.38
N GLN A 155 -16.75 -14.71 29.37
CA GLN A 155 -15.72 -13.77 28.91
C GLN A 155 -14.49 -13.74 29.84
N ASN A 156 -14.70 -13.71 31.16
CA ASN A 156 -13.60 -13.66 32.13
C ASN A 156 -12.73 -14.94 32.08
N THR A 157 -13.34 -16.11 31.97
CA THR A 157 -12.64 -17.40 31.80
C THR A 157 -11.90 -17.47 30.46
N SER A 158 -12.53 -17.03 29.36
CA SER A 158 -11.86 -16.91 28.05
C SER A 158 -10.65 -15.96 28.11
N ALA A 159 -10.79 -14.81 28.79
CA ALA A 159 -9.70 -13.85 28.98
C ALA A 159 -8.62 -14.35 29.95
N ALA A 160 -8.93 -15.26 30.88
CA ALA A 160 -7.93 -15.94 31.70
C ALA A 160 -7.16 -16.99 30.88
N TYR A 161 -7.86 -17.78 30.06
CA TYR A 161 -7.26 -18.78 29.16
C TYR A 161 -6.30 -18.14 28.14
N LEU A 162 -6.70 -17.04 27.51
CA LEU A 162 -5.85 -16.29 26.58
C LEU A 162 -4.61 -15.69 27.28
N ARG A 163 -4.73 -15.23 28.53
CA ARG A 163 -3.59 -14.77 29.33
C ARG A 163 -2.63 -15.91 29.68
N ALA A 164 -3.14 -17.10 30.02
CA ALA A 164 -2.31 -18.29 30.28
C ALA A 164 -1.60 -18.81 29.02
N LEU A 165 -2.26 -18.76 27.86
CA LEU A 165 -1.65 -19.06 26.55
C LEU A 165 -0.53 -18.08 26.21
N LYS A 166 -0.77 -16.78 26.40
CA LYS A 166 0.24 -15.75 26.15
C LYS A 166 1.45 -15.89 27.10
N LEU A 167 1.22 -16.16 28.38
CA LEU A 167 2.30 -16.39 29.35
C LEU A 167 3.22 -17.54 28.91
N LYS A 168 2.66 -18.67 28.46
CA LYS A 168 3.43 -19.80 27.91
C LYS A 168 4.17 -19.49 26.61
N GLN A 169 3.64 -18.56 25.80
CA GLN A 169 4.34 -18.08 24.61
C GLN A 169 5.52 -17.18 25.00
N ASP A 170 5.32 -16.26 25.94
CA ASP A 170 6.35 -15.34 26.44
C ASP A 170 7.48 -16.11 27.17
N GLU A 171 7.16 -17.13 27.98
CA GLU A 171 8.13 -18.08 28.55
C GLU A 171 8.97 -18.79 27.48
N ARG A 172 8.33 -19.27 26.40
CA ARG A 172 9.02 -19.99 25.31
C ARG A 172 9.91 -19.07 24.49
N VAL A 173 9.49 -17.82 24.28
CA VAL A 173 10.32 -16.77 23.65
C VAL A 173 11.51 -16.42 24.54
N LEU A 174 11.30 -16.28 25.86
CA LEU A 174 12.38 -16.02 26.82
C LEU A 174 13.42 -17.15 26.83
N HIS A 175 12.99 -18.41 26.85
CA HIS A 175 13.89 -19.56 26.77
C HIS A 175 14.70 -19.58 25.45
N LEU A 176 14.05 -19.35 24.31
CA LEU A 176 14.74 -19.26 23.01
C LEU A 176 15.76 -18.12 22.96
N ARG A 177 15.45 -16.96 23.59
CA ARG A 177 16.37 -15.83 23.69
C ARG A 177 17.57 -16.14 24.59
N GLN A 178 17.34 -16.78 25.75
CA GLN A 178 18.43 -17.23 26.64
C GLN A 178 19.34 -18.28 25.97
N GLU A 179 18.78 -19.21 25.20
CA GLU A 179 19.54 -20.14 24.37
C GLU A 179 20.39 -19.41 23.31
N TYR A 180 19.81 -18.43 22.61
CA TYR A 180 20.50 -17.64 21.60
C TYR A 180 21.64 -16.83 22.22
N ASP A 181 21.39 -16.09 23.30
CA ASP A 181 22.38 -15.29 24.01
C ASP A 181 23.50 -16.16 24.60
N LYS A 182 23.23 -17.43 24.97
CA LYS A 182 24.26 -18.40 25.37
C LYS A 182 25.10 -18.81 24.16
N LYS A 183 24.48 -19.24 23.07
CA LYS A 183 25.16 -19.67 21.83
C LYS A 183 26.00 -18.54 21.21
N ALA A 184 25.51 -17.29 21.28
CA ALA A 184 26.25 -16.10 20.88
C ALA A 184 27.49 -15.85 21.76
N ARG A 185 27.35 -15.93 23.10
CA ARG A 185 28.49 -15.78 24.02
C ARG A 185 29.54 -16.88 23.83
N ASP A 186 29.14 -18.14 23.70
CA ASP A 186 30.04 -19.27 23.40
C ASP A 186 30.81 -19.04 22.08
N LEU A 187 30.14 -18.52 21.05
CA LEU A 187 30.74 -18.22 19.76
C LEU A 187 31.71 -17.04 19.85
N MET A 188 31.33 -15.95 20.53
CA MET A 188 32.20 -14.78 20.77
C MET A 188 33.44 -15.17 21.60
N GLN A 189 33.31 -16.05 22.59
CA GLN A 189 34.44 -16.53 23.38
C GLN A 189 35.41 -17.39 22.53
N LYS A 190 34.87 -18.26 21.66
CA LYS A 190 35.68 -19.05 20.70
C LYS A 190 36.42 -18.16 19.69
N TYR A 191 35.76 -17.13 19.15
CA TYR A 191 36.41 -16.14 18.29
C TYR A 191 37.45 -15.30 19.04
N GLY A 192 37.15 -14.85 20.26
CA GLY A 192 38.09 -14.09 21.09
C GLY A 192 39.35 -14.89 21.42
N LEU A 193 39.20 -16.16 21.79
CA LEU A 193 40.33 -17.07 22.03
C LEU A 193 41.18 -17.28 20.77
N ARG A 194 40.55 -17.51 19.61
CA ARG A 194 41.27 -17.73 18.34
C ARG A 194 41.93 -16.45 17.80
N MET A 195 41.33 -15.29 18.03
CA MET A 195 41.95 -13.98 17.75
C MET A 195 43.10 -13.68 18.70
N LYS A 196 43.10 -14.22 19.92
CA LYS A 196 44.24 -14.13 20.84
C LYS A 196 45.39 -15.03 20.37
N THR A 197 45.16 -16.32 20.10
CA THR A 197 46.25 -17.21 19.63
C THR A 197 46.89 -16.70 18.33
N LEU A 198 46.10 -16.25 17.35
CA LEU A 198 46.63 -15.64 16.12
C LEU A 198 47.46 -14.36 16.36
N ARG A 199 47.16 -13.60 17.43
CA ARG A 199 47.91 -12.41 17.82
C ARG A 199 49.21 -12.76 18.54
N ASP A 200 49.16 -13.75 19.43
CA ASP A 200 50.30 -14.26 20.18
C ASP A 200 51.30 -14.98 19.25
N GLU A 201 50.80 -15.74 18.27
CA GLU A 201 51.57 -16.34 17.16
C GLU A 201 52.27 -15.27 16.32
N ARG A 202 51.52 -14.28 15.82
CA ARG A 202 52.06 -13.13 15.05
C ARG A 202 53.07 -12.30 15.82
N GLU A 203 52.99 -12.27 17.16
CA GLU A 203 53.99 -11.60 17.97
C GLU A 203 55.24 -12.45 18.21
N LYS A 204 55.09 -13.77 18.32
CA LYS A 204 56.21 -14.72 18.40
C LYS A 204 57.01 -14.74 17.10
N GLU A 205 56.34 -14.73 15.95
CA GLU A 205 56.96 -14.56 14.61
C GLU A 205 57.76 -13.25 14.54
N ARG A 206 57.12 -12.12 14.86
CA ARG A 206 57.73 -10.78 14.85
C ARG A 206 58.97 -10.68 15.75
N LYS A 207 58.95 -11.32 16.92
CA LYS A 207 60.09 -11.37 17.85
C LYS A 207 61.25 -12.22 17.30
N ALA A 208 60.95 -13.36 16.68
CA ALA A 208 61.96 -14.19 16.02
C ALA A 208 62.58 -13.50 14.78
N GLU A 209 61.79 -12.76 14.01
CA GLU A 209 62.24 -11.97 12.87
C GLU A 209 63.14 -10.81 13.31
N LEU A 210 62.75 -10.05 14.34
CA LEU A 210 63.59 -9.01 14.94
C LEU A 210 64.94 -9.56 15.43
N GLN A 211 64.95 -10.71 16.11
CA GLN A 211 66.19 -11.35 16.57
C GLN A 211 67.11 -11.79 15.42
N ARG A 212 66.57 -12.24 14.28
CA ARG A 212 67.36 -12.52 13.07
C ARG A 212 67.97 -11.25 12.49
N ILE A 213 67.17 -10.20 12.32
CA ILE A 213 67.62 -8.91 11.79
C ILE A 213 68.70 -8.29 12.70
N GLU A 214 68.57 -8.43 14.02
CA GLU A 214 69.57 -7.95 14.97
C GLU A 214 70.86 -8.80 14.96
N ALA A 215 70.76 -10.12 14.82
CA ALA A 215 71.92 -10.99 14.63
C ALA A 215 72.71 -10.66 13.35
N ASP A 216 72.02 -10.43 12.23
CA ASP A 216 72.67 -10.12 10.95
C ASP A 216 73.20 -8.68 10.88
N LYS A 217 72.56 -7.71 11.54
CA LYS A 217 73.16 -6.39 11.77
C LYS A 217 74.47 -6.50 12.57
N ASN A 218 74.47 -7.26 13.65
CA ASN A 218 75.67 -7.48 14.47
C ASN A 218 76.78 -8.24 13.71
N ARG A 219 76.42 -9.08 12.72
CA ARG A 219 77.34 -9.71 11.78
C ARG A 219 77.98 -8.67 10.84
N GLN A 220 77.17 -7.86 10.16
CA GLN A 220 77.63 -6.83 9.23
C GLN A 220 78.49 -5.75 9.92
N VAL A 221 78.17 -5.35 11.15
CA VAL A 221 78.99 -4.40 11.94
C VAL A 221 80.39 -4.96 12.20
N LYS A 222 80.52 -6.25 12.53
CA LYS A 222 81.84 -6.90 12.71
C LYS A 222 82.63 -6.97 11.41
N GLU A 223 81.97 -7.25 10.28
CA GLU A 223 82.62 -7.29 8.96
C GLU A 223 83.09 -5.90 8.50
N LEU A 224 82.30 -4.85 8.73
CA LEU A 224 82.66 -3.46 8.46
C LEU A 224 83.84 -2.99 9.32
N MET A 225 83.85 -3.31 10.62
CA MET A 225 85.01 -3.04 11.48
C MET A 225 86.27 -3.74 10.98
N HIS A 226 86.17 -5.00 10.54
CA HIS A 226 87.30 -5.74 9.97
C HIS A 226 87.81 -5.20 8.62
N LYS A 227 86.95 -4.59 7.79
CA LYS A 227 87.37 -3.90 6.57
C LYS A 227 88.07 -2.58 6.87
N ASN A 228 87.44 -1.69 7.64
CA ASN A 228 88.00 -0.37 7.95
C ASN A 228 89.36 -0.46 8.65
N MET A 229 89.55 -1.46 9.52
CA MET A 229 90.85 -1.68 10.20
C MET A 229 91.96 -2.21 9.25
N ARG A 230 91.62 -2.76 8.09
CA ARG A 230 92.59 -3.17 7.05
C ARG A 230 92.93 -2.03 6.08
N GLU A 231 91.96 -1.20 5.73
CA GLU A 231 92.16 -0.10 4.78
C GLU A 231 92.99 1.06 5.38
N PHE A 232 93.01 1.21 6.71
CA PHE A 232 93.81 2.25 7.40
C PHE A 232 95.33 1.99 7.47
N GLN A 233 95.85 0.88 6.92
CA GLN A 233 97.25 0.47 7.09
C GLN A 233 98.12 0.47 5.81
N ALA A 234 97.64 0.99 4.67
CA ALA A 234 98.37 0.86 3.40
C ALA A 234 98.29 2.07 2.43
N SER A 235 99.14 3.09 2.61
CA SER A 235 99.53 4.06 1.55
C SER A 235 100.72 4.95 1.94
N PRO A 236 101.71 5.14 1.05
CA PRO A 236 102.40 6.43 0.93
C PRO A 236 102.85 6.87 -0.51
N SER A 237 102.77 8.18 -0.79
CA SER A 237 103.68 9.02 -1.65
C SER A 237 103.92 8.64 -3.14
N ALA A 238 103.41 9.36 -4.17
CA ALA A 238 103.88 10.63 -4.80
C ALA A 238 105.17 10.51 -5.68
N THR A 239 105.55 11.35 -6.68
CA THR A 239 105.26 12.77 -7.05
C THR A 239 105.52 13.03 -8.58
N CYS A 240 105.26 14.22 -9.17
CA CYS A 240 105.55 14.61 -10.58
C CYS A 240 105.74 16.15 -10.80
N GLN A 241 106.40 16.61 -11.90
CA GLN A 241 106.64 18.03 -12.34
C GLN A 241 107.10 18.05 -13.85
N ILE A 242 107.38 19.10 -14.68
CA ILE A 242 107.87 20.52 -14.66
C ILE A 242 107.20 21.39 -15.80
N LEU A 243 107.54 22.70 -15.90
CA LEU A 243 107.23 23.77 -16.91
C LEU A 243 107.62 23.47 -18.39
N GLY A 244 107.30 24.26 -19.46
CA GLY A 244 106.50 25.50 -19.66
C GLY A 244 106.86 26.31 -20.96
N TYR A 245 106.23 27.49 -21.21
CA TYR A 245 106.53 28.55 -22.25
C TYR A 245 106.24 28.23 -23.77
N SER A 246 106.13 29.16 -24.76
CA SER A 246 105.61 30.57 -24.86
C SER A 246 105.55 31.15 -26.33
N ILE A 247 105.07 32.42 -26.50
CA ILE A 247 105.26 33.41 -27.62
C ILE A 247 104.34 33.48 -28.89
N VAL A 248 103.72 34.67 -29.02
CA VAL A 248 103.30 35.55 -30.16
C VAL A 248 103.31 35.07 -31.64
N GLY A 249 102.11 35.01 -32.22
CA GLY A 249 101.61 35.95 -33.24
C GLY A 249 102.41 36.28 -34.52
N ARG A 250 102.12 35.55 -35.61
CA ARG A 250 101.73 36.19 -36.89
C ARG A 250 100.27 35.80 -37.14
N ARG A 251 99.33 36.77 -37.21
CA ARG A 251 99.08 37.73 -38.30
C ARG A 251 98.87 37.06 -39.67
N GLN A 252 97.76 37.31 -40.37
CA GLN A 252 96.41 37.67 -39.89
C GLN A 252 95.35 37.24 -40.93
N ASP A 253 95.72 37.33 -42.20
CA ASP A 253 94.79 37.53 -43.31
C ASP A 253 94.20 36.22 -43.86
N ILE A 254 94.89 35.10 -43.63
CA ILE A 254 94.35 33.74 -43.90
C ILE A 254 93.24 33.36 -42.89
N LYS A 255 93.24 33.93 -41.67
CA LYS A 255 92.22 33.59 -40.66
C LYS A 255 90.84 34.16 -40.95
N LEU A 256 90.74 35.25 -41.70
CA LEU A 256 89.44 35.87 -42.03
C LEU A 256 88.70 35.06 -43.09
N TYR A 257 89.36 34.73 -44.21
CA TYR A 257 88.75 33.97 -45.31
C TYR A 257 88.26 32.57 -44.90
N TYR A 258 88.99 31.87 -44.03
CA TYR A 258 88.54 30.59 -43.47
C TYR A 258 87.61 30.74 -42.25
N GLY A 259 87.54 31.91 -41.62
CA GLY A 259 86.68 32.17 -40.47
C GLY A 259 85.19 32.15 -40.86
N ASP A 260 84.82 32.91 -41.89
CA ASP A 260 83.41 33.08 -42.28
C ASP A 260 82.82 31.84 -42.95
N ILE A 261 83.65 31.08 -43.68
CA ILE A 261 83.25 29.79 -44.26
C ILE A 261 83.09 28.72 -43.17
N THR A 262 83.86 28.76 -42.09
CA THR A 262 83.72 27.78 -40.99
C THR A 262 82.59 28.12 -40.02
N SER A 263 82.36 29.41 -39.70
CA SER A 263 81.26 29.83 -38.81
C SER A 263 79.88 29.49 -39.39
N SER A 264 79.60 29.88 -40.63
CA SER A 264 78.32 29.63 -41.31
C SER A 264 78.00 28.14 -41.44
N ASN A 265 79.00 27.32 -41.81
CA ASN A 265 78.84 25.87 -41.87
C ASN A 265 78.67 25.22 -40.48
N LEU A 266 79.37 25.70 -39.44
CA LEU A 266 79.19 25.21 -38.07
C LEU A 266 77.79 25.50 -37.52
N GLU A 267 77.24 26.68 -37.78
CA GLU A 267 75.86 27.00 -37.39
C GLU A 267 74.82 26.16 -38.13
N LEU A 268 75.00 25.93 -39.43
CA LEU A 268 74.11 25.08 -40.22
C LEU A 268 74.15 23.63 -39.73
N ILE A 269 75.34 23.08 -39.49
CA ILE A 269 75.53 21.73 -38.92
C ILE A 269 74.93 21.64 -37.51
N LYS A 270 74.99 22.71 -36.71
CA LYS A 270 74.40 22.75 -35.36
C LYS A 270 72.87 22.75 -35.42
N ARG A 271 72.26 23.64 -36.23
CA ARG A 271 70.81 23.67 -36.46
C ARG A 271 70.27 22.32 -36.98
N LEU A 272 70.91 21.74 -38.00
CA LEU A 272 70.51 20.44 -38.55
C LEU A 272 70.64 19.29 -37.53
N LYS A 273 71.61 19.35 -36.61
CA LYS A 273 71.72 18.37 -35.50
C LYS A 273 70.62 18.56 -34.46
N GLU A 274 70.24 19.80 -34.16
CA GLU A 274 69.17 20.13 -33.22
C GLU A 274 67.79 19.73 -33.78
N GLU A 275 67.50 20.04 -35.06
CA GLU A 275 66.31 19.57 -35.78
C GLU A 275 66.25 18.03 -35.87
N HIS A 276 67.36 17.37 -36.21
CA HIS A 276 67.40 15.90 -36.25
C HIS A 276 67.19 15.28 -34.85
N ALA A 277 67.67 15.93 -33.78
CA ALA A 277 67.41 15.50 -32.41
C ALA A 277 65.94 15.68 -32.00
N GLU A 278 65.27 16.76 -32.44
CA GLU A 278 63.82 16.93 -32.27
C GLU A 278 63.02 15.88 -33.05
N LEU A 279 63.35 15.67 -34.32
CA LEU A 279 62.65 14.69 -35.17
C LEU A 279 62.74 13.28 -34.57
N LYS A 280 63.91 12.87 -34.05
CA LYS A 280 64.05 11.59 -33.32
C LYS A 280 63.24 11.54 -32.02
N LYS A 281 63.10 12.66 -31.29
CA LYS A 281 62.21 12.71 -30.10
C LYS A 281 60.74 12.54 -30.48
N ARG A 282 60.29 13.19 -31.57
CA ARG A 282 58.93 13.07 -32.10
C ARG A 282 58.67 11.64 -32.58
N GLU A 283 59.55 11.07 -33.40
CA GLU A 283 59.49 9.67 -33.85
C GLU A 283 59.39 8.67 -32.69
N MET A 284 60.16 8.86 -31.60
CA MET A 284 60.06 8.02 -30.40
C MET A 284 58.74 8.21 -29.64
N ALA A 285 58.20 9.44 -29.59
CA ALA A 285 56.91 9.72 -28.98
C ALA A 285 55.75 9.11 -29.77
N ASP A 286 55.75 9.25 -31.10
CA ASP A 286 54.76 8.68 -32.00
C ASP A 286 54.82 7.15 -32.00
N ALA A 287 56.03 6.57 -31.97
CA ALA A 287 56.22 5.13 -31.80
C ALA A 287 55.72 4.61 -30.44
N LYS A 288 55.72 5.43 -29.38
CA LYS A 288 55.10 5.09 -28.09
C LYS A 288 53.57 5.20 -28.18
N LEU A 289 53.04 6.29 -28.72
CA LEU A 289 51.60 6.51 -28.91
C LEU A 289 50.97 5.40 -29.76
N MET A 290 51.62 4.99 -30.84
CA MET A 290 51.17 3.88 -31.69
C MET A 290 51.18 2.51 -31.00
N ARG A 291 52.07 2.28 -30.01
CA ARG A 291 52.03 1.07 -29.16
C ARG A 291 50.88 1.13 -28.16
N GLU A 292 50.61 2.30 -27.58
CA GLU A 292 49.47 2.50 -26.66
C GLU A 292 48.12 2.39 -27.38
N LEU A 293 47.98 2.96 -28.58
CA LEU A 293 46.79 2.79 -29.44
C LEU A 293 46.59 1.33 -29.86
N LYS A 294 47.66 0.60 -30.25
CA LYS A 294 47.56 -0.84 -30.51
C LYS A 294 47.14 -1.64 -29.28
N ARG A 295 47.63 -1.30 -28.08
CA ARG A 295 47.17 -1.93 -26.82
C ARG A 295 45.71 -1.61 -26.52
N LYS A 296 45.26 -0.36 -26.69
CA LYS A 296 43.86 0.05 -26.48
C LYS A 296 42.92 -0.66 -27.46
N ASN A 297 43.26 -0.72 -28.74
CA ASN A 297 42.46 -1.43 -29.75
C ASN A 297 42.38 -2.94 -29.48
N ALA A 298 43.48 -3.58 -29.04
CA ALA A 298 43.47 -4.99 -28.63
C ALA A 298 42.67 -5.26 -27.34
N ALA A 299 42.60 -4.30 -26.43
CA ALA A 299 41.76 -4.38 -25.23
C ALA A 299 40.26 -4.20 -25.55
N LEU A 300 39.92 -3.48 -26.62
CA LEU A 300 38.54 -3.19 -27.02
C LEU A 300 37.94 -4.21 -28.00
N SER A 301 38.75 -5.00 -28.71
CA SER A 301 38.24 -5.97 -29.70
C SER A 301 37.41 -7.10 -29.08
N GLU A 302 37.79 -7.58 -27.90
CA GLU A 302 37.08 -8.67 -27.21
C GLU A 302 35.74 -8.21 -26.60
N PRO A 303 35.65 -7.07 -25.86
CA PRO A 303 34.35 -6.49 -25.48
C PRO A 303 33.44 -6.19 -26.67
N LEU A 304 33.98 -5.66 -27.77
CA LEU A 304 33.21 -5.37 -28.98
C LEU A 304 32.67 -6.62 -29.68
N LYS A 305 33.36 -7.76 -29.57
CA LYS A 305 32.87 -9.06 -30.06
C LYS A 305 31.69 -9.54 -29.23
N ARG A 306 31.83 -9.54 -27.89
CA ARG A 306 30.76 -9.97 -26.98
C ARG A 306 29.51 -9.11 -27.13
N ALA A 307 29.66 -7.78 -27.16
CA ALA A 307 28.54 -6.86 -27.37
C ALA A 307 27.77 -7.09 -28.70
N LYS A 308 28.40 -7.68 -29.73
CA LYS A 308 27.71 -8.09 -30.96
C LYS A 308 26.99 -9.43 -30.80
N GLU A 309 27.58 -10.37 -30.06
CA GLU A 309 26.98 -11.67 -29.73
C GLU A 309 25.74 -11.48 -28.82
N ASP A 310 25.82 -10.56 -27.85
CA ASP A 310 24.72 -10.14 -26.98
C ASP A 310 23.58 -9.48 -27.78
N VAL A 311 23.92 -8.60 -28.75
CA VAL A 311 22.94 -7.93 -29.62
C VAL A 311 22.18 -8.92 -30.52
N GLU A 312 22.81 -10.00 -30.98
CA GLU A 312 22.12 -11.02 -31.77
C GLU A 312 21.15 -11.85 -30.90
N GLN A 313 21.58 -12.27 -29.70
CA GLN A 313 20.70 -12.94 -28.73
C GLN A 313 19.51 -12.07 -28.30
N LEU A 314 19.69 -10.75 -28.23
CA LEU A 314 18.63 -9.78 -27.96
C LEU A 314 17.61 -9.67 -29.11
N LYS A 315 18.01 -9.88 -30.37
CA LYS A 315 17.06 -9.96 -31.50
C LYS A 315 16.21 -11.21 -31.44
N ASP A 316 16.84 -12.37 -31.19
CA ASP A 316 16.14 -13.66 -31.15
C ASP A 316 15.11 -13.72 -30.01
N THR A 317 15.49 -13.23 -28.82
CA THR A 317 14.57 -13.10 -27.68
C THR A 317 13.47 -12.06 -27.92
N TYR A 318 13.77 -10.95 -28.61
CA TYR A 318 12.74 -9.98 -29.02
C TYR A 318 11.75 -10.55 -30.05
N ALA A 319 12.21 -11.37 -30.99
CA ALA A 319 11.34 -12.06 -31.94
C ALA A 319 10.37 -13.02 -31.24
N SER A 320 10.86 -13.80 -30.26
CA SER A 320 10.02 -14.66 -29.42
C SER A 320 8.99 -13.84 -28.60
N PHE A 321 9.41 -12.74 -27.99
CA PHE A 321 8.52 -11.81 -27.27
C PHE A 321 7.40 -11.23 -28.15
N LEU A 322 7.67 -10.92 -29.42
CA LEU A 322 6.64 -10.46 -30.37
C LEU A 322 5.64 -11.55 -30.79
N GLU A 323 6.00 -12.83 -30.67
CA GLU A 323 5.05 -13.92 -30.85
C GLU A 323 4.18 -14.13 -29.60
N ASP A 324 4.79 -14.13 -28.41
CA ASP A 324 4.05 -14.28 -27.15
C ASP A 324 3.13 -13.09 -26.87
N LYS A 325 3.52 -11.86 -27.26
CA LYS A 325 2.65 -10.68 -27.25
C LYS A 325 1.38 -10.89 -28.11
N ARG A 326 1.48 -11.56 -29.25
CA ARG A 326 0.32 -11.92 -30.10
C ARG A 326 -0.57 -12.98 -29.44
N LYS A 327 0.03 -14.04 -28.86
CA LYS A 327 -0.70 -15.07 -28.09
C LYS A 327 -1.46 -14.47 -26.91
N ILE A 328 -0.84 -13.54 -26.17
CA ILE A 328 -1.46 -12.83 -25.04
C ILE A 328 -2.64 -11.96 -25.51
N GLY A 329 -2.57 -11.32 -26.68
CA GLY A 329 -3.69 -10.57 -27.25
C GLY A 329 -4.95 -11.43 -27.43
N VAL A 330 -4.82 -12.56 -28.14
CA VAL A 330 -5.92 -13.51 -28.37
C VAL A 330 -6.47 -14.11 -27.06
N LEU A 331 -5.62 -14.28 -26.04
CA LEU A 331 -6.07 -14.73 -24.71
C LEU A 331 -6.83 -13.62 -23.95
N LYS A 332 -6.42 -12.35 -24.05
CA LYS A 332 -7.15 -11.22 -23.44
C LYS A 332 -8.55 -11.05 -24.04
N GLU A 333 -8.70 -11.20 -25.35
CA GLU A 333 -10.01 -11.14 -26.03
C GLU A 333 -10.97 -12.21 -25.49
N LYS A 334 -10.50 -13.45 -25.33
CA LYS A 334 -11.29 -14.55 -24.76
C LYS A 334 -11.66 -14.34 -23.28
N ILE A 335 -10.76 -13.77 -22.48
CA ILE A 335 -11.04 -13.42 -21.08
C ILE A 335 -12.15 -12.36 -21.02
N ALA A 336 -12.04 -11.29 -21.81
CA ALA A 336 -13.05 -10.23 -21.87
C ALA A 336 -14.43 -10.71 -22.38
N GLU A 337 -14.48 -11.78 -23.17
CA GLU A 337 -15.73 -12.46 -23.56
C GLU A 337 -16.33 -13.27 -22.39
N GLN A 338 -15.49 -14.02 -21.66
CA GLN A 338 -15.91 -14.79 -20.48
C GLN A 338 -16.36 -13.90 -19.31
N GLU A 339 -15.71 -12.77 -19.07
CA GLU A 339 -16.09 -11.79 -18.04
C GLU A 339 -17.48 -11.18 -18.33
N LYS A 340 -17.78 -10.88 -19.60
CA LYS A 340 -19.11 -10.44 -20.04
C LYS A 340 -20.17 -11.52 -19.86
N ALA A 341 -19.83 -12.79 -20.05
CA ALA A 341 -20.74 -13.91 -19.77
C ALA A 341 -21.01 -14.07 -18.27
N LEU A 342 -19.96 -14.04 -17.44
CA LEU A 342 -20.05 -14.14 -15.98
C LEU A 342 -20.86 -13.00 -15.36
N SER A 343 -20.64 -11.76 -15.83
CA SER A 343 -21.41 -10.58 -15.41
C SER A 343 -22.92 -10.74 -15.67
N ARG A 344 -23.31 -11.24 -16.85
CA ARG A 344 -24.71 -11.53 -17.20
C ARG A 344 -25.32 -12.61 -16.30
N GLN A 345 -24.57 -13.69 -16.04
CA GLN A 345 -25.04 -14.78 -15.16
C GLN A 345 -25.17 -14.33 -13.70
N SER A 346 -24.22 -13.53 -13.19
CA SER A 346 -24.26 -12.97 -11.84
C SER A 346 -25.46 -12.04 -11.63
N PHE A 347 -25.77 -11.18 -12.62
CA PHE A 347 -26.97 -10.35 -12.59
C PHE A 347 -28.26 -11.19 -12.58
N GLN A 348 -28.33 -12.24 -13.41
CA GLN A 348 -29.47 -13.16 -13.43
C GLN A 348 -29.64 -13.91 -12.09
N HIS A 349 -28.54 -14.30 -11.43
CA HIS A 349 -28.58 -14.92 -10.10
C HIS A 349 -29.19 -13.96 -9.08
N ALA A 350 -28.70 -12.73 -8.98
CA ALA A 350 -29.17 -11.74 -8.00
C ALA A 350 -30.68 -11.42 -8.16
N VAL A 351 -31.18 -11.36 -9.40
CA VAL A 351 -32.62 -11.17 -9.67
C VAL A 351 -33.45 -12.39 -9.22
N LEU A 352 -32.98 -13.61 -9.49
CA LEU A 352 -33.67 -14.84 -9.05
C LEU A 352 -33.64 -15.01 -7.52
N GLU A 353 -32.55 -14.61 -6.89
CA GLU A 353 -32.35 -14.62 -5.44
C GLU A 353 -33.33 -13.66 -4.75
N GLN A 354 -33.43 -12.42 -5.24
CA GLN A 354 -34.43 -11.44 -4.77
C GLN A 354 -35.88 -11.92 -4.98
N GLN A 355 -36.18 -12.54 -6.13
CA GLN A 355 -37.51 -13.13 -6.39
C GLN A 355 -37.82 -14.29 -5.43
N THR A 356 -36.81 -15.09 -5.07
CA THR A 356 -36.96 -16.21 -4.13
C THR A 356 -37.19 -15.72 -2.70
N GLU A 357 -36.50 -14.66 -2.28
CA GLU A 357 -36.74 -14.01 -0.98
C GLU A 357 -38.15 -13.42 -0.89
N ALA A 358 -38.61 -12.71 -1.93
CA ALA A 358 -39.96 -12.15 -1.99
C ALA A 358 -41.04 -13.23 -1.91
N ALA A 359 -40.93 -14.31 -2.71
CA ALA A 359 -41.86 -15.43 -2.66
C ALA A 359 -41.84 -16.17 -1.32
N SER A 360 -40.68 -16.25 -0.66
CA SER A 360 -40.54 -16.82 0.69
C SER A 360 -41.26 -15.95 1.74
N ALA A 361 -41.12 -14.62 1.67
CA ALA A 361 -41.79 -13.68 2.55
C ALA A 361 -43.32 -13.70 2.39
N GLU A 362 -43.83 -13.75 1.15
CA GLU A 362 -45.26 -13.93 0.87
C GLU A 362 -45.78 -15.26 1.44
N ARG A 363 -45.07 -16.37 1.19
CA ARG A 363 -45.42 -17.70 1.71
C ARG A 363 -45.49 -17.72 3.24
N ASN A 364 -44.53 -17.09 3.92
CA ASN A 364 -44.52 -17.00 5.38
C ASN A 364 -45.70 -16.15 5.88
N THR A 365 -45.95 -15.00 5.26
CA THR A 365 -47.09 -14.12 5.58
C THR A 365 -48.44 -14.85 5.43
N VAL A 366 -48.58 -15.75 4.45
CA VAL A 366 -49.78 -16.59 4.28
C VAL A 366 -49.87 -17.67 5.37
N ALA A 367 -48.74 -18.28 5.77
CA ALA A 367 -48.71 -19.26 6.85
C ALA A 367 -49.07 -18.64 8.21
N ASP A 368 -48.56 -17.44 8.51
CA ASP A 368 -48.84 -16.73 9.76
C ASP A 368 -50.33 -16.33 9.84
N LYS A 369 -50.89 -15.79 8.75
CA LYS A 369 -52.34 -15.50 8.65
C LYS A 369 -53.20 -16.75 8.81
N PHE A 370 -52.75 -17.90 8.31
CA PHE A 370 -53.45 -19.18 8.47
C PHE A 370 -53.41 -19.67 9.92
N GLN A 371 -52.26 -19.56 10.61
CA GLN A 371 -52.18 -19.85 12.05
C GLN A 371 -53.06 -18.92 12.88
N GLN A 372 -53.07 -17.62 12.57
CA GLN A 372 -53.90 -16.64 13.27
C GLN A 372 -55.40 -16.94 13.08
N MET A 373 -55.85 -17.28 11.87
CA MET A 373 -57.22 -17.71 11.63
C MET A 373 -57.61 -18.99 12.39
N ILE A 374 -56.69 -19.96 12.54
CA ILE A 374 -56.94 -21.14 13.39
C ILE A 374 -57.11 -20.72 14.85
N TYR A 375 -56.27 -19.83 15.36
CA TYR A 375 -56.34 -19.34 16.74
C TYR A 375 -57.65 -18.57 17.03
N ASP A 376 -58.08 -17.73 16.08
CA ASP A 376 -59.35 -17.00 16.12
C ASP A 376 -60.57 -17.94 16.18
N VAL A 377 -60.56 -19.00 15.37
CA VAL A 377 -61.62 -20.02 15.37
C VAL A 377 -61.59 -20.82 16.68
N GLN A 378 -60.40 -21.15 17.21
CA GLN A 378 -60.24 -21.83 18.50
C GLN A 378 -60.69 -20.99 19.69
N GLN A 379 -60.45 -19.67 19.70
CA GLN A 379 -61.00 -18.78 20.72
C GLN A 379 -62.53 -18.67 20.63
N LYS A 380 -63.08 -18.52 19.41
CA LYS A 380 -64.53 -18.41 19.18
C LYS A 380 -65.30 -19.70 19.51
N SER A 381 -64.68 -20.88 19.36
CA SER A 381 -65.24 -22.14 19.86
C SER A 381 -65.01 -22.32 21.36
N GLY A 382 -63.82 -22.01 21.87
CA GLY A 382 -63.50 -22.08 23.31
C GLY A 382 -64.43 -21.22 24.17
N LEU A 383 -64.75 -20.00 23.75
CA LEU A 383 -65.65 -19.10 24.47
C LEU A 383 -67.12 -19.59 24.42
N LYS A 384 -67.52 -20.28 23.35
CA LYS A 384 -68.80 -21.02 23.31
C LYS A 384 -68.80 -22.24 24.22
N ASN A 385 -67.70 -22.99 24.27
CA ASN A 385 -67.58 -24.18 25.13
C ASN A 385 -67.61 -23.77 26.61
N LEU A 386 -66.88 -22.72 27.01
CA LEU A 386 -66.92 -22.18 28.38
C LEU A 386 -68.33 -21.69 28.77
N LEU A 387 -69.09 -21.12 27.83
CA LEU A 387 -70.50 -20.76 28.04
C LEU A 387 -71.47 -21.95 28.09
N LEU A 388 -71.07 -23.11 27.55
CA LEU A 388 -71.81 -24.37 27.66
C LEU A 388 -71.45 -25.12 28.94
N GLU A 389 -70.17 -25.17 29.30
CA GLU A 389 -69.66 -25.70 30.58
C GLU A 389 -70.32 -24.96 31.74
N ARG A 390 -70.29 -23.62 31.75
CA ARG A 390 -70.95 -22.82 32.80
C ARG A 390 -72.47 -22.91 32.82
N LYS A 391 -73.09 -23.36 31.73
CA LYS A 391 -74.52 -23.71 31.71
C LYS A 391 -74.76 -25.13 32.22
N LEU A 392 -73.85 -26.06 31.97
CA LEU A 392 -73.86 -27.41 32.53
C LEU A 392 -73.63 -27.37 34.04
N GLU A 393 -72.71 -26.54 34.54
CA GLU A 393 -72.53 -26.25 35.97
C GLU A 393 -73.84 -25.75 36.58
N ASN A 394 -74.43 -24.66 36.07
CA ASN A 394 -75.71 -24.14 36.58
C ASN A 394 -76.87 -25.18 36.52
N ILE A 395 -76.86 -26.07 35.52
CA ILE A 395 -77.84 -27.17 35.40
C ILE A 395 -77.53 -28.29 36.39
N GLN A 396 -76.26 -28.58 36.66
CA GLN A 396 -75.82 -29.57 37.64
C GLN A 396 -76.12 -29.08 39.06
N ASP A 397 -75.85 -27.82 39.40
CA ASP A 397 -76.28 -27.19 40.66
C ASP A 397 -77.81 -27.31 40.83
N SER A 398 -78.56 -27.06 39.74
CA SER A 398 -80.03 -27.21 39.72
C SER A 398 -80.47 -28.67 39.90
N ILE A 399 -79.69 -29.64 39.40
CA ILE A 399 -79.92 -31.07 39.58
C ILE A 399 -79.55 -31.50 41.00
N GLU A 400 -78.48 -30.99 41.62
CA GLU A 400 -78.10 -31.31 43.00
C GLU A 400 -79.12 -30.71 44.00
N VAL A 401 -79.67 -29.52 43.72
CA VAL A 401 -80.82 -28.96 44.45
C VAL A 401 -82.09 -29.80 44.24
N ALA A 402 -82.33 -30.33 43.03
CA ALA A 402 -83.46 -31.22 42.78
C ALA A 402 -83.28 -32.61 43.41
N ASP A 403 -82.06 -33.15 43.45
CA ASP A 403 -81.74 -34.47 43.99
C ASP A 403 -81.69 -34.47 45.53
N THR A 404 -81.30 -33.35 46.15
CA THR A 404 -81.50 -33.14 47.59
C THR A 404 -82.99 -33.03 47.95
N GLN A 405 -83.80 -32.29 47.18
CA GLN A 405 -85.26 -32.27 47.35
C GLN A 405 -85.91 -33.65 47.12
N VAL A 406 -85.46 -34.39 46.10
CA VAL A 406 -85.91 -35.77 45.86
C VAL A 406 -85.42 -36.72 46.95
N SER A 407 -84.26 -36.48 47.57
CA SER A 407 -83.77 -37.25 48.71
C SER A 407 -84.56 -36.98 50.00
N GLU A 408 -84.99 -35.74 50.25
CA GLU A 408 -85.95 -35.43 51.32
C GLU A 408 -87.30 -36.11 51.06
N VAL A 409 -87.82 -36.05 49.82
CA VAL A 409 -89.06 -36.76 49.44
C VAL A 409 -88.90 -38.28 49.59
N MET A 410 -87.79 -38.87 49.15
CA MET A 410 -87.54 -40.32 49.23
C MET A 410 -87.31 -40.81 50.67
N THR A 411 -86.72 -40.00 51.54
CA THR A 411 -86.63 -40.33 52.99
C THR A 411 -87.97 -40.15 53.71
N SER A 412 -88.84 -39.25 53.23
CA SER A 412 -90.24 -39.19 53.69
C SER A 412 -91.12 -40.35 53.16
N ALA A 413 -90.79 -40.90 51.99
CA ALA A 413 -91.55 -41.93 51.28
C ALA A 413 -91.09 -43.37 51.62
N ASN A 414 -91.06 -43.70 52.92
CA ASN A 414 -90.60 -44.99 53.41
C ASN A 414 -91.63 -46.12 53.09
N GLY A 415 -91.52 -46.73 51.90
CA GLY A 415 -92.60 -47.49 51.24
C GLY A 415 -92.30 -48.89 50.68
N GLY A 416 -91.08 -49.42 50.84
CA GLY A 416 -90.76 -50.85 50.63
C GLY A 416 -90.42 -51.31 49.19
N SER A 417 -90.16 -52.62 49.08
CA SER A 417 -89.82 -53.40 47.86
C SER A 417 -88.48 -53.09 47.18
N LEU A 418 -87.39 -53.73 47.64
CA LEU A 418 -86.18 -53.94 46.84
C LEU A 418 -86.53 -54.78 45.59
N GLY A 419 -86.08 -54.35 44.39
CA GLY A 419 -86.25 -55.16 43.18
C GLY A 419 -85.77 -54.54 41.86
N THR A 420 -85.57 -53.23 41.78
CA THR A 420 -85.26 -52.53 40.51
C THR A 420 -83.83 -51.98 40.39
N ALA A 421 -83.00 -52.08 41.43
CA ALA A 421 -81.59 -51.63 41.39
C ALA A 421 -80.68 -52.50 40.51
N GLU A 422 -80.83 -53.83 40.53
CA GLU A 422 -79.98 -54.75 39.77
C GLU A 422 -80.12 -54.61 38.25
N GLY A 423 -81.29 -54.15 37.76
CA GLY A 423 -81.56 -53.98 36.34
C GLY A 423 -80.79 -52.83 35.68
N VAL A 424 -80.29 -51.87 36.47
CA VAL A 424 -79.52 -50.71 35.97
C VAL A 424 -78.02 -51.01 35.97
N SER A 425 -77.49 -51.56 37.07
CA SER A 425 -76.05 -51.86 37.20
C SER A 425 -75.54 -52.79 36.09
N LYS A 426 -76.32 -53.84 35.76
CA LYS A 426 -75.93 -54.85 34.76
C LYS A 426 -75.86 -54.29 33.32
N LYS A 427 -76.61 -53.23 33.02
CA LYS A 427 -76.48 -52.50 31.74
C LYS A 427 -75.22 -51.64 31.70
N PHE A 428 -74.82 -51.06 32.83
CA PHE A 428 -73.62 -50.24 32.92
C PHE A 428 -72.35 -51.07 32.70
N GLU A 429 -72.24 -52.25 33.33
CA GLU A 429 -71.13 -53.20 33.13
C GLU A 429 -71.03 -53.67 31.66
N THR A 430 -72.17 -53.98 31.03
CA THR A 430 -72.23 -54.42 29.62
C THR A 430 -71.69 -53.35 28.65
N ILE A 431 -71.96 -52.07 28.94
CA ILE A 431 -71.48 -50.93 28.14
C ILE A 431 -69.98 -50.69 28.38
N MET A 432 -69.49 -50.84 29.61
CA MET A 432 -68.07 -50.73 29.93
C MET A 432 -67.22 -51.83 29.26
N ALA A 433 -67.76 -53.05 29.15
CA ALA A 433 -67.11 -54.14 28.40
C ALA A 433 -66.96 -53.79 26.91
N THR A 434 -68.07 -53.45 26.22
CA THR A 434 -68.03 -53.09 24.78
C THR A 434 -67.15 -51.87 24.47
N LYS A 435 -67.03 -50.92 25.40
CA LYS A 435 -66.07 -49.81 25.30
C LYS A 435 -64.62 -50.24 25.45
N SER A 436 -64.33 -51.27 26.24
CA SER A 436 -62.98 -51.80 26.44
C SER A 436 -62.51 -52.59 25.21
N ASP A 437 -63.39 -53.41 24.61
CA ASP A 437 -63.09 -54.17 23.40
C ASP A 437 -62.79 -53.23 22.22
N THR A 438 -63.62 -52.20 22.00
CA THR A 438 -63.40 -51.22 20.92
C THR A 438 -62.13 -50.36 21.13
N ILE A 439 -61.72 -50.08 22.36
CA ILE A 439 -60.40 -49.47 22.62
C ILE A 439 -59.25 -50.39 22.19
N THR A 440 -59.40 -51.71 22.38
CA THR A 440 -58.38 -52.70 22.01
C THR A 440 -58.27 -52.85 20.49
N GLU A 441 -59.39 -52.91 19.77
CA GLU A 441 -59.41 -52.91 18.30
C GLU A 441 -58.79 -51.63 17.72
N LEU A 442 -59.13 -50.45 18.25
CA LEU A 442 -58.56 -49.17 17.81
C LEU A 442 -57.06 -49.04 18.10
N GLN A 443 -56.54 -49.70 19.15
CA GLN A 443 -55.09 -49.78 19.39
C GLN A 443 -54.39 -50.68 18.36
N GLU A 444 -55.00 -51.80 17.98
CA GLU A 444 -54.44 -52.70 16.96
C GLU A 444 -54.54 -52.09 15.55
N GLU A 445 -55.60 -51.35 15.22
CA GLU A 445 -55.69 -50.51 14.02
C GLU A 445 -54.62 -49.41 14.02
N ARG A 446 -54.49 -48.66 15.11
CA ARG A 446 -53.44 -47.62 15.26
C ARG A 446 -52.04 -48.22 15.05
N ARG A 447 -51.79 -49.44 15.55
CA ARG A 447 -50.51 -50.16 15.36
C ARG A 447 -50.28 -50.55 13.89
N LYS A 448 -51.32 -51.02 13.19
CA LYS A 448 -51.29 -51.28 11.74
C LYS A 448 -51.04 -49.99 10.94
N LEU A 449 -51.75 -48.91 11.27
CA LEU A 449 -51.59 -47.59 10.66
C LEU A 449 -50.20 -46.99 10.89
N GLN A 450 -49.63 -47.09 12.10
CA GLN A 450 -48.27 -46.65 12.37
C GLN A 450 -47.23 -47.46 11.58
N LYS A 451 -47.44 -48.78 11.42
CA LYS A 451 -46.56 -49.61 10.60
C LYS A 451 -46.68 -49.28 9.10
N ALA A 452 -47.91 -49.13 8.60
CA ALA A 452 -48.17 -48.71 7.21
C ALA A 452 -47.61 -47.31 6.92
N HIS A 453 -47.70 -46.38 7.89
CA HIS A 453 -47.10 -45.04 7.78
C HIS A 453 -45.56 -45.10 7.76
N ALA A 454 -44.93 -45.95 8.58
CA ALA A 454 -43.49 -46.16 8.55
C ALA A 454 -43.01 -46.83 7.23
N GLU A 455 -43.83 -47.68 6.62
CA GLU A 455 -43.57 -48.29 5.31
C GLU A 455 -43.83 -47.30 4.15
N LEU A 456 -44.83 -46.42 4.25
CA LEU A 456 -45.07 -45.30 3.33
C LEU A 456 -43.93 -44.26 3.34
N VAL A 457 -43.38 -43.94 4.53
CA VAL A 457 -42.22 -43.06 4.69
C VAL A 457 -40.90 -43.73 4.22
N ARG A 458 -40.92 -45.03 3.90
CA ARG A 458 -39.79 -45.78 3.31
C ARG A 458 -40.01 -46.14 1.83
N ARG A 459 -40.40 -45.17 1.01
CA ARG A 459 -40.17 -45.20 -0.45
C ARG A 459 -39.44 -43.93 -0.92
N PRO A 460 -38.35 -44.04 -1.70
CA PRO A 460 -37.60 -42.88 -2.17
C PRO A 460 -38.26 -42.22 -3.39
N SER A 461 -38.44 -40.90 -3.32
CA SER A 461 -38.64 -39.99 -4.46
C SER A 461 -38.03 -38.63 -4.07
N GLY A 462 -37.37 -37.87 -4.95
CA GLY A 462 -37.06 -38.15 -6.35
C GLY A 462 -38.13 -37.65 -7.32
N GLY A 463 -38.09 -36.36 -7.63
CA GLY A 463 -38.90 -35.72 -8.67
C GLY A 463 -40.19 -35.04 -8.19
N ASP A 464 -40.30 -33.77 -8.54
CA ASP A 464 -41.49 -33.06 -9.02
C ASP A 464 -42.89 -33.33 -8.40
N GLY A 465 -43.43 -32.31 -7.73
CA GLY A 465 -44.56 -31.59 -8.33
C GLY A 465 -45.99 -31.76 -7.80
N VAL A 466 -46.60 -30.58 -7.52
CA VAL A 466 -47.97 -30.19 -7.93
C VAL A 466 -49.19 -30.69 -7.11
N ARG A 467 -49.81 -29.71 -6.40
CA ARG A 467 -51.25 -29.58 -6.00
C ARG A 467 -51.80 -30.61 -4.99
N THR A 468 -52.56 -30.27 -3.94
CA THR A 468 -53.58 -29.23 -3.68
C THR A 468 -54.92 -29.46 -4.38
N GLN A 469 -55.92 -29.95 -3.65
CA GLN A 469 -57.34 -29.94 -4.04
C GLN A 469 -58.25 -29.66 -2.84
N VAL A 470 -59.15 -28.69 -2.97
CA VAL A 470 -60.52 -28.69 -2.40
C VAL A 470 -61.44 -28.13 -3.48
N ALA A 471 -62.67 -28.64 -3.58
CA ALA A 471 -63.45 -28.64 -4.81
C ALA A 471 -64.55 -27.55 -4.91
N CYS A 472 -64.79 -27.10 -6.15
CA CYS A 472 -66.10 -26.95 -6.81
C CYS A 472 -67.17 -25.97 -6.23
N MET A 473 -67.62 -25.00 -7.05
CA MET A 473 -68.95 -25.08 -7.72
C MET A 473 -69.32 -23.85 -8.59
N LYS A 474 -69.91 -24.12 -9.77
CA LYS A 474 -70.79 -23.23 -10.59
C LYS A 474 -70.12 -21.96 -11.20
N VAL A 475 -70.52 -21.40 -12.34
CA VAL A 475 -71.63 -21.66 -13.31
C VAL A 475 -71.06 -21.64 -14.74
N ASP A 476 -71.52 -22.53 -15.64
CA ASP A 476 -71.43 -22.34 -17.10
C ASP A 476 -72.75 -21.76 -17.63
N SER A 477 -72.72 -20.56 -18.23
CA SER A 477 -73.83 -19.96 -19.01
C SER A 477 -73.31 -18.74 -19.78
N PHE A 478 -73.75 -18.57 -21.04
CA PHE A 478 -73.26 -17.58 -22.03
C PHE A 478 -71.78 -17.77 -22.44
N GLY A 479 -71.41 -17.92 -23.72
CA GLY A 479 -72.20 -18.06 -24.95
C GLY A 479 -71.55 -17.32 -26.14
N VAL A 480 -71.62 -17.91 -27.35
CA VAL A 480 -71.02 -17.47 -28.64
C VAL A 480 -69.51 -17.83 -28.76
N THR A 481 -69.02 -18.62 -29.74
CA THR A 481 -69.62 -19.23 -30.96
C THR A 481 -69.12 -20.66 -31.23
N THR A 482 -70.00 -21.49 -31.81
CA THR A 482 -69.83 -22.59 -32.80
C THR A 482 -68.43 -22.83 -33.42
N GLU A 483 -67.94 -24.03 -33.79
CA GLU A 483 -68.46 -25.43 -33.93
C GLU A 483 -67.25 -26.38 -34.28
N GLU A 484 -67.25 -27.72 -34.43
CA GLU A 484 -68.23 -28.84 -34.41
C GLU A 484 -67.49 -30.20 -34.10
N ARG A 485 -68.23 -31.31 -33.87
CA ARG A 485 -67.87 -32.78 -33.96
C ARG A 485 -67.03 -33.46 -32.84
N VAL A 486 -67.39 -34.59 -32.18
CA VAL A 486 -68.17 -35.86 -32.45
C VAL A 486 -67.23 -37.03 -32.82
N GLU A 487 -67.24 -38.26 -32.26
CA GLU A 487 -67.99 -39.02 -31.19
C GLU A 487 -67.21 -40.36 -30.86
N PHE A 488 -67.55 -41.37 -30.03
CA PHE A 488 -68.63 -41.72 -29.08
C PHE A 488 -68.18 -42.87 -28.11
N SER A 489 -68.87 -43.09 -26.97
CA SER A 489 -69.11 -44.39 -26.26
C SER A 489 -67.93 -45.22 -25.67
N SER A 490 -68.05 -46.08 -24.62
CA SER A 490 -69.05 -46.28 -23.53
C SER A 490 -68.48 -47.17 -22.39
N PHE A 491 -69.03 -47.05 -21.16
CA PHE A 491 -68.73 -47.85 -19.93
C PHE A 491 -69.48 -49.22 -19.90
N PRO A 492 -69.37 -50.16 -18.89
CA PRO A 492 -68.88 -50.03 -17.50
C PRO A 492 -68.08 -51.20 -16.81
N SER A 493 -67.70 -50.96 -15.53
CA SER A 493 -67.71 -51.86 -14.34
C SER A 493 -66.70 -53.00 -14.07
N PHE A 494 -65.93 -52.80 -12.98
CA PHE A 494 -65.65 -53.67 -11.81
C PHE A 494 -64.95 -55.07 -11.88
N MET A 495 -64.08 -55.26 -10.87
CA MET A 495 -63.62 -56.50 -10.20
C MET A 495 -62.64 -57.50 -10.86
N SER A 496 -61.57 -57.77 -10.09
CA SER A 496 -60.98 -59.08 -9.80
C SER A 496 -59.86 -59.68 -10.68
N SER A 497 -58.74 -59.97 -9.98
CA SER A 497 -57.95 -61.20 -10.02
C SER A 497 -57.21 -61.70 -11.28
N VAL A 498 -55.87 -61.73 -11.13
CA VAL A 498 -55.02 -62.95 -11.26
C VAL A 498 -54.68 -63.51 -12.66
N CYS A 499 -53.36 -63.48 -12.92
CA CYS A 499 -52.53 -64.38 -13.72
C CYS A 499 -52.39 -64.27 -15.26
N GLN A 500 -51.15 -64.61 -15.64
CA GLN A 500 -50.70 -65.32 -16.85
C GLN A 500 -50.76 -64.65 -18.24
N GLN A 501 -49.54 -64.57 -18.80
CA GLN A 501 -49.16 -65.06 -20.15
C GLN A 501 -49.69 -64.32 -21.40
N THR A 502 -48.91 -64.14 -22.49
CA THR A 502 -47.44 -64.16 -22.66
C THR A 502 -47.07 -63.35 -23.92
N CYS A 503 -45.76 -63.18 -24.18
CA CYS A 503 -45.12 -63.01 -25.50
C CYS A 503 -46.07 -62.98 -26.73
N SER A 504 -46.12 -61.95 -27.56
CA SER A 504 -44.96 -61.47 -28.31
C SER A 504 -45.32 -60.38 -29.33
N ARG A 505 -44.43 -59.39 -29.49
CA ARG A 505 -44.04 -58.75 -30.78
C ARG A 505 -42.88 -57.77 -30.55
N PHE A 506 -41.77 -58.30 -30.06
CA PHE A 506 -40.55 -57.53 -29.78
C PHE A 506 -39.55 -57.61 -30.94
N SER A 507 -39.95 -57.13 -32.12
CA SER A 507 -39.07 -56.99 -33.30
C SER A 507 -39.71 -56.09 -34.36
N ALA A 508 -38.89 -55.51 -35.24
CA ALA A 508 -39.27 -54.64 -36.37
C ALA A 508 -40.05 -53.37 -36.02
N GLY A 509 -39.33 -52.34 -35.55
CA GLY A 509 -39.83 -50.96 -35.42
C GLY A 509 -38.71 -49.96 -35.12
N LEU A 510 -37.90 -50.25 -34.10
CA LEU A 510 -36.74 -49.43 -33.70
C LEU A 510 -35.43 -49.93 -34.32
N ARG A 511 -35.36 -49.97 -35.66
CA ARG A 511 -34.12 -50.26 -36.43
C ARG A 511 -33.71 -49.19 -37.45
N GLN A 512 -34.39 -48.03 -37.49
CA GLN A 512 -34.09 -46.91 -38.40
C GLN A 512 -33.93 -45.56 -37.68
N ALA A 513 -33.25 -45.55 -36.53
CA ALA A 513 -32.74 -44.33 -35.89
C ALA A 513 -31.35 -44.50 -35.22
N ALA A 514 -30.84 -45.73 -35.10
CA ALA A 514 -29.66 -46.07 -34.30
C ALA A 514 -28.39 -46.32 -35.14
N ALA A 515 -28.22 -45.62 -36.27
CA ALA A 515 -27.17 -45.88 -37.25
C ALA A 515 -26.27 -44.66 -37.58
N ALA A 516 -26.38 -43.57 -36.84
CA ALA A 516 -25.67 -42.30 -37.11
C ALA A 516 -24.84 -41.74 -35.93
N ALA A 517 -24.85 -42.39 -34.76
CA ALA A 517 -24.25 -41.89 -33.52
C ALA A 517 -23.19 -42.84 -32.90
N ALA A 518 -22.67 -43.79 -33.69
CA ALA A 518 -21.80 -44.87 -33.21
C ALA A 518 -20.33 -44.72 -33.67
N SER A 519 -19.68 -43.60 -33.35
CA SER A 519 -18.21 -43.52 -33.34
C SER A 519 -17.68 -42.47 -32.36
N ARG A 520 -16.53 -42.74 -31.74
CA ARG A 520 -15.72 -41.85 -30.87
C ARG A 520 -16.21 -41.57 -29.42
N SER A 521 -16.38 -42.62 -28.61
CA SER A 521 -16.02 -42.56 -27.18
C SER A 521 -15.78 -43.96 -26.61
N SER A 522 -14.63 -44.19 -25.96
CA SER A 522 -14.31 -45.43 -25.24
C SER A 522 -14.85 -45.40 -23.80
N PRO A 523 -15.22 -46.56 -23.22
CA PRO A 523 -15.71 -46.61 -21.83
C PRO A 523 -14.61 -46.26 -20.82
N LEU A 524 -14.98 -45.55 -19.75
CA LEU A 524 -14.10 -45.18 -18.65
C LEU A 524 -14.22 -46.20 -17.50
N THR A 525 -13.17 -47.00 -17.27
CA THR A 525 -13.05 -47.81 -16.05
C THR A 525 -12.46 -46.97 -14.91
N VAL A 526 -13.25 -46.68 -13.88
CA VAL A 526 -12.84 -45.86 -12.73
C VAL A 526 -12.13 -46.72 -11.69
N ASN A 527 -10.94 -46.30 -11.24
CA ASN A 527 -10.16 -47.02 -10.23
C ASN A 527 -10.59 -46.63 -8.80
N LEU A 528 -11.16 -47.58 -8.05
CA LEU A 528 -11.77 -47.34 -6.73
C LEU A 528 -10.78 -46.97 -5.61
N SER A 529 -9.47 -47.10 -5.81
CA SER A 529 -8.46 -46.65 -4.84
C SER A 529 -8.33 -45.12 -4.80
N GLU A 530 -8.32 -44.46 -5.96
CA GLU A 530 -8.00 -43.03 -6.10
C GLU A 530 -9.14 -42.12 -5.62
N VAL A 531 -10.39 -42.56 -5.80
CA VAL A 531 -11.61 -41.83 -5.39
C VAL A 531 -11.64 -41.57 -3.86
N LYS A 532 -10.96 -42.39 -3.06
CA LYS A 532 -10.89 -42.22 -1.59
C LYS A 532 -9.99 -41.07 -1.13
N GLU A 533 -8.99 -40.67 -1.91
CA GLU A 533 -8.08 -39.60 -1.51
C GLU A 533 -8.67 -38.21 -1.78
N VAL A 534 -9.56 -38.09 -2.77
CA VAL A 534 -10.11 -36.81 -3.24
C VAL A 534 -11.49 -36.50 -2.64
N CYS A 535 -12.28 -37.50 -2.22
CA CYS A 535 -13.63 -37.31 -1.69
C CYS A 535 -13.75 -37.63 -0.17
N PRO A 536 -13.88 -36.62 0.71
CA PRO A 536 -13.99 -36.82 2.16
C PRO A 536 -15.19 -37.66 2.62
N PHE A 537 -16.22 -37.81 1.79
CA PHE A 537 -17.43 -38.58 2.08
C PHE A 537 -17.20 -40.09 1.88
N VAL A 538 -16.55 -40.48 0.77
CA VAL A 538 -16.22 -41.89 0.44
C VAL A 538 -15.17 -42.44 1.40
N ALA A 539 -14.23 -41.59 1.87
CA ALA A 539 -13.21 -41.95 2.85
C ALA A 539 -13.76 -42.41 4.22
N ARG A 540 -15.03 -42.13 4.55
CA ARG A 540 -15.63 -42.42 5.86
C ARG A 540 -16.61 -43.61 5.89
N MET A 541 -16.95 -44.21 4.76
CA MET A 541 -17.85 -45.37 4.73
C MET A 541 -17.15 -46.66 5.19
N LYS A 542 -17.80 -47.43 6.09
CA LYS A 542 -17.42 -48.80 6.44
C LYS A 542 -18.33 -49.79 5.74
N GLY A 543 -17.75 -50.60 4.84
CA GLY A 543 -18.48 -51.49 3.93
C GLY A 543 -18.17 -51.12 2.47
N ILE A 544 -18.14 -52.11 1.59
CA ILE A 544 -17.87 -51.92 0.15
C ILE A 544 -19.21 -51.85 -0.58
N PRO A 545 -19.56 -50.74 -1.26
CA PRO A 545 -20.70 -50.70 -2.18
C PRO A 545 -20.38 -51.45 -3.47
N ASP A 546 -21.40 -52.06 -4.08
CA ASP A 546 -21.27 -52.72 -5.38
C ASP A 546 -21.03 -51.70 -6.51
N GLN A 547 -20.30 -52.10 -7.55
CA GLN A 547 -19.68 -51.20 -8.52
C GLN A 547 -20.73 -50.38 -9.32
N ALA A 548 -21.86 -51.01 -9.65
CA ALA A 548 -22.98 -50.35 -10.33
C ALA A 548 -23.60 -49.19 -9.52
N ALA A 549 -23.51 -49.21 -8.19
CA ALA A 549 -24.02 -48.12 -7.34
C ALA A 549 -23.13 -46.87 -7.40
N VAL A 550 -21.82 -47.05 -7.64
CA VAL A 550 -20.86 -45.94 -7.77
C VAL A 550 -20.99 -45.24 -9.12
N GLU A 551 -21.17 -46.01 -10.19
CA GLU A 551 -21.39 -45.49 -11.55
C GLU A 551 -22.69 -44.67 -11.65
N SER A 552 -23.76 -45.10 -10.95
CA SER A 552 -25.01 -44.33 -10.82
C SER A 552 -24.80 -43.00 -10.08
N PHE A 553 -24.03 -42.99 -8.98
CA PHE A 553 -23.77 -41.77 -8.20
C PHE A 553 -22.89 -40.74 -8.93
N ALA A 554 -22.02 -41.19 -9.84
CA ALA A 554 -21.13 -40.31 -10.59
C ALA A 554 -21.88 -39.30 -11.49
N HIS A 555 -23.05 -39.67 -12.02
CA HIS A 555 -23.83 -38.85 -12.94
C HIS A 555 -24.54 -37.63 -12.29
N PHE A 556 -24.70 -37.63 -10.95
CA PHE A 556 -25.38 -36.55 -10.22
C PHE A 556 -24.45 -35.71 -9.34
N CYS A 557 -23.12 -35.86 -9.47
CA CYS A 557 -22.13 -35.09 -8.72
C CYS A 557 -21.57 -33.90 -9.54
N PRO A 558 -21.86 -32.64 -9.18
CA PRO A 558 -21.41 -31.47 -9.94
C PRO A 558 -19.88 -31.29 -10.03
N VAL A 559 -19.12 -32.03 -9.22
CA VAL A 559 -17.65 -31.96 -9.15
C VAL A 559 -16.97 -32.81 -10.24
N MET A 560 -17.66 -33.81 -10.81
CA MET A 560 -17.04 -34.80 -11.71
C MET A 560 -17.19 -34.48 -13.21
N SER A 561 -17.93 -33.44 -13.60
CA SER A 561 -18.15 -33.06 -15.01
C SER A 561 -17.04 -32.20 -15.62
N ALA A 562 -16.04 -31.80 -14.83
CA ALA A 562 -15.05 -30.77 -15.19
C ALA A 562 -13.66 -31.31 -15.61
N VAL A 563 -13.56 -32.55 -16.11
CA VAL A 563 -12.28 -33.20 -16.46
C VAL A 563 -12.29 -33.80 -17.87
N GLU A 564 -11.93 -33.01 -18.88
CA GLU A 564 -11.57 -33.50 -20.22
C GLU A 564 -10.04 -33.47 -20.42
N LYS A 565 -9.44 -34.68 -20.43
CA LYS A 565 -8.13 -35.06 -21.03
C LYS A 565 -6.84 -34.47 -20.41
N PRO A 566 -5.88 -35.33 -19.98
CA PRO A 566 -4.56 -34.88 -19.51
C PRO A 566 -3.60 -34.59 -20.68
N VAL A 567 -2.69 -33.64 -20.47
CA VAL A 567 -1.47 -33.50 -21.29
C VAL A 567 -0.35 -34.31 -20.66
N LEU A 568 0.29 -35.18 -21.45
CA LEU A 568 1.50 -35.89 -21.03
C LEU A 568 2.66 -34.91 -20.89
N ILE A 569 3.05 -34.62 -19.66
CA ILE A 569 4.34 -33.97 -19.36
C ILE A 569 5.37 -35.09 -19.15
N HIS A 570 6.44 -35.09 -19.95
CA HIS A 570 7.58 -35.97 -19.71
C HIS A 570 8.28 -35.56 -18.41
N ASN A 571 8.50 -36.52 -17.51
CA ASN A 571 9.24 -36.31 -16.26
C ASN A 571 10.75 -36.22 -16.54
N ASP A 572 11.23 -35.01 -16.79
CA ASP A 572 12.64 -34.61 -16.62
C ASP A 572 12.69 -33.08 -16.40
N LEU A 573 13.09 -32.65 -15.19
CA LEU A 573 13.69 -31.36 -14.78
C LEU A 573 13.37 -31.03 -13.29
N ASP A 574 14.33 -30.41 -12.59
CA ASP A 574 14.33 -30.21 -11.13
C ASP A 574 13.11 -29.47 -10.55
N GLU A 575 12.40 -30.12 -9.60
CA GLU A 575 11.27 -29.54 -8.86
C GLU A 575 11.61 -28.27 -8.06
N GLY A 576 12.89 -28.04 -7.75
CA GLY A 576 13.33 -26.97 -6.85
C GLY A 576 13.22 -25.55 -7.42
N VAL A 577 13.18 -25.38 -8.75
CA VAL A 577 13.27 -24.05 -9.39
C VAL A 577 11.90 -23.51 -9.79
N VAL A 578 11.05 -24.36 -10.38
CA VAL A 578 9.76 -23.95 -10.98
C VAL A 578 8.76 -23.44 -9.94
N LYS A 579 8.72 -24.07 -8.76
CA LYS A 579 7.77 -23.73 -7.67
C LYS A 579 7.96 -22.30 -7.12
N ARG A 580 9.16 -21.71 -7.18
CA ARG A 580 9.34 -20.27 -6.86
C ARG A 580 8.83 -19.37 -7.99
N SER A 581 9.20 -19.67 -9.23
CA SER A 581 8.84 -18.88 -10.42
C SER A 581 7.32 -18.67 -10.57
N LEU A 582 6.51 -19.73 -10.38
CA LEU A 582 5.05 -19.59 -10.45
C LEU A 582 4.45 -18.89 -9.23
N VAL A 583 4.90 -19.18 -8.00
CA VAL A 583 4.33 -18.55 -6.80
C VAL A 583 4.57 -17.04 -6.80
N THR A 584 5.74 -16.57 -7.21
CA THR A 584 5.99 -15.13 -7.40
C THR A 584 5.07 -14.56 -8.49
N LYS A 585 5.03 -15.15 -9.69
CA LYS A 585 4.20 -14.63 -10.80
C LYS A 585 2.69 -14.62 -10.55
N VAL A 586 2.18 -15.51 -9.69
CA VAL A 586 0.77 -15.51 -9.25
C VAL A 586 0.53 -14.46 -8.16
N ALA A 587 1.48 -14.27 -7.24
CA ALA A 587 1.42 -13.19 -6.25
C ALA A 587 1.52 -11.80 -6.92
N ASP A 588 2.42 -11.62 -7.88
CA ASP A 588 2.56 -10.38 -8.66
C ASP A 588 1.24 -9.99 -9.32
N LYS A 589 0.55 -10.95 -9.97
CA LYS A 589 -0.81 -10.73 -10.49
C LYS A 589 -1.83 -10.39 -9.41
N MET A 590 -1.76 -10.98 -8.22
CA MET A 590 -2.67 -10.60 -7.12
C MET A 590 -2.46 -9.15 -6.67
N TYR A 591 -1.21 -8.65 -6.65
CA TYR A 591 -0.96 -7.24 -6.36
C TYR A 591 -1.43 -6.34 -7.51
N GLU A 592 -1.05 -6.65 -8.74
CA GLU A 592 -1.40 -5.82 -9.90
C GLU A 592 -2.91 -5.75 -10.12
N THR A 593 -3.64 -6.88 -10.08
CA THR A 593 -5.11 -6.86 -10.19
C THR A 593 -5.79 -6.15 -9.02
N LYS A 594 -5.19 -6.12 -7.82
CA LYS A 594 -5.67 -5.26 -6.72
C LYS A 594 -5.40 -3.77 -7.00
N PHE A 595 -4.31 -3.42 -7.67
CA PHE A 595 -4.04 -2.04 -8.08
C PHE A 595 -4.95 -1.63 -9.25
N GLU A 596 -5.05 -2.42 -10.32
CA GLU A 596 -5.95 -2.26 -11.45
C GLU A 596 -7.39 -1.99 -10.96
N TYR A 597 -7.96 -2.88 -10.13
CA TYR A 597 -9.31 -2.72 -9.57
C TYR A 597 -9.51 -1.39 -8.81
N ASN A 598 -8.53 -0.95 -8.01
CA ASN A 598 -8.64 0.32 -7.27
C ASN A 598 -8.46 1.55 -8.18
N ILE A 599 -7.67 1.44 -9.25
CA ILE A 599 -7.48 2.50 -10.24
C ILE A 599 -8.69 2.60 -11.18
N GLU A 600 -9.27 1.49 -11.60
CA GLU A 600 -10.53 1.42 -12.36
C GLU A 600 -11.67 2.01 -11.54
N LYS A 601 -11.86 1.58 -10.30
CA LYS A 601 -12.84 2.18 -9.39
C LYS A 601 -12.66 3.69 -9.21
N LEU A 602 -11.43 4.21 -9.19
CA LEU A 602 -11.19 5.66 -9.14
C LEU A 602 -11.56 6.37 -10.44
N LYS A 603 -11.42 5.72 -11.60
CA LYS A 603 -11.87 6.25 -12.90
C LYS A 603 -13.40 6.24 -12.98
N ASP A 604 -14.04 5.12 -12.63
CA ASP A 604 -15.48 4.93 -12.64
C ASP A 604 -16.21 5.92 -11.72
N GLU A 605 -15.62 6.20 -10.54
CA GLU A 605 -16.14 7.23 -9.63
C GLU A 605 -15.88 8.69 -10.10
N GLY A 606 -15.17 8.91 -11.21
CA GLY A 606 -14.79 10.25 -11.70
C GLY A 606 -13.75 10.98 -10.83
N ARG A 607 -12.97 10.24 -10.03
CA ARG A 607 -12.02 10.81 -9.03
C ARG A 607 -10.55 10.50 -9.30
N TYR A 608 -10.23 9.77 -10.37
CA TYR A 608 -8.87 9.57 -10.84
C TYR A 608 -8.25 10.92 -11.25
N ARG A 609 -7.00 11.16 -10.82
CA ARG A 609 -6.36 12.47 -10.93
C ARG A 609 -5.44 12.53 -12.16
N TYR A 610 -5.83 13.34 -13.13
CA TYR A 610 -5.03 13.70 -14.29
C TYR A 610 -4.27 15.00 -14.00
N PHE A 611 -2.93 14.95 -13.95
CA PHE A 611 -2.09 16.12 -13.66
C PHE A 611 -1.72 16.88 -14.94
N ALA A 612 -2.04 18.17 -15.02
CA ALA A 612 -1.68 19.00 -16.17
C ALA A 612 -0.17 19.31 -16.19
N ASN A 613 0.51 18.99 -17.30
CA ASN A 613 1.91 19.30 -17.49
C ASN A 613 2.09 20.79 -17.84
N LEU A 614 2.50 21.60 -16.86
CA LEU A 614 2.52 23.06 -16.93
C LEU A 614 3.88 23.64 -16.61
N GLN A 615 4.45 24.39 -17.55
CA GLN A 615 5.66 25.19 -17.37
C GLN A 615 5.28 26.65 -17.13
N ARG A 616 5.42 27.14 -15.90
CA ARG A 616 5.25 28.58 -15.58
C ARG A 616 6.44 29.39 -16.12
N HIS A 617 6.19 30.63 -16.52
CA HIS A 617 7.20 31.51 -17.10
C HIS A 617 7.52 32.71 -16.22
N VAL A 618 8.81 33.02 -16.08
CA VAL A 618 9.29 34.19 -15.34
C VAL A 618 8.88 35.46 -16.07
N GLY A 619 8.30 36.43 -15.36
CA GLY A 619 7.87 37.72 -15.90
C GLY A 619 6.52 37.73 -16.64
N THR A 620 5.93 36.57 -16.99
CA THR A 620 4.60 36.51 -17.66
C THR A 620 3.55 35.67 -16.93
N PHE A 621 3.89 35.05 -15.80
CA PHE A 621 2.93 34.49 -14.84
C PHE A 621 1.81 35.52 -14.52
N PRO A 622 0.52 35.17 -14.63
CA PRO A 622 -0.09 33.83 -14.47
C PRO A 622 -0.07 32.91 -15.70
N ARG A 623 0.53 33.33 -16.83
CA ARG A 623 0.66 32.49 -18.02
C ARG A 623 1.64 31.33 -17.82
N ALA A 624 1.35 30.21 -18.47
CA ALA A 624 2.16 29.00 -18.47
C ALA A 624 2.02 28.27 -19.81
N THR A 625 3.01 27.46 -20.22
CA THR A 625 2.84 26.52 -21.33
C THR A 625 2.28 25.19 -20.83
N PHE A 626 1.12 24.80 -21.34
CA PHE A 626 0.57 23.45 -21.23
C PHE A 626 1.20 22.54 -22.30
N ARG A 627 1.60 21.32 -21.89
CA ARG A 627 2.38 20.38 -22.71
C ARG A 627 1.70 19.01 -22.91
N GLY A 628 0.38 18.94 -22.78
CA GLY A 628 -0.36 17.68 -22.90
C GLY A 628 -0.08 16.70 -21.76
N GLN A 629 -0.40 15.42 -21.98
CA GLN A 629 -0.47 14.42 -20.92
C GLN A 629 0.05 13.04 -21.36
N ASN A 630 1.29 13.03 -21.88
CA ASN A 630 2.05 11.88 -22.39
C ASN A 630 1.71 11.41 -23.82
N ASP A 631 1.07 12.25 -24.64
CA ASP A 631 1.00 12.05 -26.09
C ASP A 631 1.89 13.08 -26.81
N GLU A 632 2.82 12.59 -27.63
CA GLU A 632 3.72 13.41 -28.47
C GLU A 632 2.96 14.22 -29.54
N SER A 633 1.70 13.86 -29.83
CA SER A 633 0.80 14.62 -30.71
C SER A 633 0.39 15.99 -30.14
N THR A 634 0.45 16.19 -28.81
CA THR A 634 -0.11 17.40 -28.19
C THR A 634 0.82 18.60 -28.36
N VAL A 635 0.49 19.47 -29.32
CA VAL A 635 1.18 20.75 -29.56
C VAL A 635 1.18 21.61 -28.28
N PRO A 636 2.35 22.03 -27.75
CA PRO A 636 2.42 22.90 -26.59
C PRO A 636 1.77 24.26 -26.84
N ARG A 637 0.91 24.70 -25.92
CA ARG A 637 0.17 25.98 -26.04
C ARG A 637 0.22 26.80 -24.74
N GLU A 638 0.06 28.11 -24.84
CA GLU A 638 -0.03 28.98 -23.65
C GLU A 638 -1.42 28.89 -23.02
N VAL A 639 -1.47 28.88 -21.69
CA VAL A 639 -2.70 28.88 -20.88
C VAL A 639 -2.60 29.85 -19.70
N MET A 640 -3.74 30.38 -19.24
CA MET A 640 -3.84 31.26 -18.06
C MET A 640 -4.18 30.44 -16.81
N VAL A 641 -3.41 30.56 -15.72
CA VAL A 641 -3.57 29.71 -14.52
C VAL A 641 -4.40 30.39 -13.42
N PHE A 642 -5.64 29.92 -13.24
CA PHE A 642 -6.59 30.47 -12.26
C PHE A 642 -6.75 29.66 -10.95
N CYS A 643 -5.99 28.57 -10.75
CA CYS A 643 -5.95 27.77 -9.52
C CYS A 643 -4.60 27.81 -8.77
N SER A 644 -3.66 28.69 -9.16
CA SER A 644 -2.36 28.77 -8.47
C SER A 644 -2.52 29.24 -7.02
N ASN A 645 -1.72 28.66 -6.12
CA ASN A 645 -1.59 29.14 -4.75
C ASN A 645 -0.33 30.00 -4.54
N ASP A 646 0.43 30.32 -5.60
CA ASP A 646 1.48 31.36 -5.60
C ASP A 646 0.79 32.75 -5.57
N TYR A 647 0.11 33.02 -4.47
CA TYR A 647 -1.03 33.94 -4.39
C TYR A 647 -0.73 35.39 -4.77
N LEU A 648 0.53 35.79 -4.59
CA LEU A 648 1.03 37.13 -4.81
C LEU A 648 2.08 37.18 -5.93
N GLY A 649 2.34 36.04 -6.59
CA GLY A 649 3.37 35.94 -7.64
C GLY A 649 4.81 35.96 -7.13
N MET A 650 5.03 35.77 -5.83
CA MET A 650 6.36 35.84 -5.22
C MET A 650 7.33 34.79 -5.75
N GLY A 651 6.84 33.66 -6.27
CA GLY A 651 7.67 32.67 -6.95
C GLY A 651 8.27 33.15 -8.28
N GLN A 652 7.93 34.37 -8.72
CA GLN A 652 8.51 35.06 -9.87
C GLN A 652 9.09 36.44 -9.52
N ASN A 653 9.09 36.84 -8.23
CA ASN A 653 9.52 38.17 -7.81
C ASN A 653 11.05 38.31 -7.94
N PRO A 654 11.57 39.38 -8.59
CA PRO A 654 13.01 39.56 -8.80
C PRO A 654 13.86 39.55 -7.52
N VAL A 655 13.32 40.00 -6.38
CA VAL A 655 14.02 39.98 -5.08
C VAL A 655 14.22 38.55 -4.59
N VAL A 656 13.19 37.70 -4.72
CA VAL A 656 13.23 36.28 -4.36
C VAL A 656 14.16 35.51 -5.29
N LEU A 657 14.05 35.72 -6.60
CA LEU A 657 14.90 35.07 -7.59
C LEU A 657 16.38 35.44 -7.40
N LYS A 658 16.67 36.73 -7.15
CA LYS A 658 18.04 37.19 -6.85
C LYS A 658 18.61 36.52 -5.59
N ALA A 659 17.85 36.48 -4.49
CA ALA A 659 18.29 35.83 -3.25
C ALA A 659 18.54 34.32 -3.45
N CYS A 660 17.74 33.65 -4.28
CA CYS A 660 17.99 32.26 -4.69
C CYS A 660 19.32 32.11 -5.46
N HIS A 661 19.60 32.98 -6.45
CA HIS A 661 20.87 32.93 -7.20
C HIS A 661 22.08 33.16 -6.29
N GLU A 662 22.07 34.21 -5.46
CA GLU A 662 23.15 34.52 -4.52
C GLU A 662 23.40 33.38 -3.52
N ALA A 663 22.36 32.64 -3.12
CA ALA A 663 22.49 31.47 -2.25
C ALA A 663 23.01 30.22 -2.99
N ILE A 664 22.69 30.04 -4.28
CA ILE A 664 23.29 28.98 -5.11
C ILE A 664 24.80 29.21 -5.23
N ASP A 665 25.21 30.44 -5.56
CA ASP A 665 26.62 30.78 -5.80
C ASP A 665 27.47 30.72 -4.51
N THR A 666 26.87 30.99 -3.35
CA THR A 666 27.58 31.06 -2.06
C THR A 666 27.40 29.83 -1.16
N SER A 667 26.40 28.99 -1.38
CA SER A 667 26.07 27.83 -0.52
C SER A 667 25.65 26.57 -1.27
N GLY A 668 25.63 26.58 -2.60
CA GLY A 668 25.21 25.45 -3.42
C GLY A 668 23.70 25.17 -3.36
N THR A 669 23.30 23.96 -3.75
CA THR A 669 21.89 23.60 -3.92
C THR A 669 21.28 22.94 -2.69
N GLY A 670 21.67 21.72 -2.35
CA GLY A 670 21.12 20.96 -1.22
C GLY A 670 21.84 21.21 0.11
N ALA A 671 21.15 21.05 1.24
CA ALA A 671 21.71 21.29 2.58
C ALA A 671 22.77 20.25 3.03
N GLY A 672 22.98 19.16 2.28
CA GLY A 672 24.00 18.14 2.58
C GLY A 672 23.66 17.16 3.71
N GLY A 673 22.69 17.47 4.60
CA GLY A 673 22.27 16.55 5.66
C GLY A 673 21.04 17.02 6.45
N THR A 674 20.78 16.39 7.59
CA THR A 674 19.68 16.78 8.49
C THR A 674 20.05 18.02 9.30
N ARG A 675 19.08 18.67 9.95
CA ARG A 675 19.34 19.88 10.79
C ARG A 675 20.45 19.66 11.83
N ASN A 676 20.54 18.47 12.42
CA ASN A 676 21.57 18.11 13.41
C ASN A 676 22.90 17.65 12.78
N ILE A 677 22.91 17.23 11.51
CA ILE A 677 24.09 16.69 10.82
C ILE A 677 24.38 17.56 9.61
N SER A 678 25.13 18.64 9.82
CA SER A 678 25.57 19.63 8.81
C SER A 678 24.50 20.40 8.01
N GLY A 679 23.22 20.05 8.10
CA GLY A 679 22.15 20.68 7.30
C GLY A 679 21.64 22.03 7.81
N THR A 680 21.97 22.46 9.02
CA THR A 680 21.63 23.82 9.48
C THR A 680 22.61 24.84 8.91
N THR A 681 22.11 25.77 8.10
CA THR A 681 22.88 26.88 7.50
C THR A 681 22.37 28.24 7.98
N LYS A 682 23.11 29.33 7.75
CA LYS A 682 22.69 30.69 8.17
C LYS A 682 21.26 31.04 7.72
N TYR A 683 20.89 30.66 6.49
CA TYR A 683 19.58 30.95 5.90
C TYR A 683 18.43 30.25 6.63
N HIS A 684 18.67 29.11 7.29
CA HIS A 684 17.67 28.48 8.15
C HIS A 684 17.44 29.32 9.42
N VAL A 685 18.52 29.73 10.09
CA VAL A 685 18.45 30.48 11.35
C VAL A 685 17.90 31.89 11.14
N GLU A 686 18.32 32.58 10.06
CA GLU A 686 17.77 33.89 9.68
C GLU A 686 16.28 33.81 9.31
N LEU A 687 15.84 32.73 8.65
CA LEU A 687 14.44 32.49 8.31
C LEU A 687 13.59 32.17 9.55
N GLU A 688 14.08 31.32 10.45
CA GLU A 688 13.39 31.00 11.71
C GLU A 688 13.26 32.25 12.60
N HIS A 689 14.28 33.11 12.65
CA HIS A 689 14.20 34.39 13.35
C HIS A 689 13.21 35.37 12.71
N GLU A 690 13.26 35.55 11.38
CA GLU A 690 12.35 36.47 10.69
C GLU A 690 10.88 36.00 10.80
N LEU A 691 10.62 34.70 10.74
CA LEU A 691 9.29 34.13 10.93
C LEU A 691 8.78 34.32 12.36
N ALA A 692 9.63 34.15 13.38
CA ALA A 692 9.29 34.42 14.77
C ALA A 692 8.94 35.92 14.97
N MET A 693 9.78 36.83 14.45
CA MET A 693 9.52 38.27 14.47
C MET A 693 8.25 38.69 13.74
N ASN A 694 7.92 38.03 12.62
CA ASN A 694 6.75 38.37 11.81
C ASN A 694 5.44 37.90 12.44
N HIS A 695 5.48 36.93 13.37
CA HIS A 695 4.31 36.41 14.09
C HIS A 695 4.22 36.90 15.54
N GLU A 696 5.13 37.77 15.97
CA GLU A 696 5.28 38.22 17.36
C GLU A 696 5.40 37.03 18.35
N LYS A 697 6.18 36.02 17.96
CA LYS A 697 6.48 34.83 18.77
C LYS A 697 7.94 34.76 19.16
N GLU A 698 8.24 34.07 20.25
CA GLU A 698 9.61 33.93 20.76
C GLU A 698 10.52 33.16 19.80
N SER A 699 9.97 32.16 19.10
CA SER A 699 10.73 31.28 18.21
C SER A 699 9.84 30.69 17.10
N ALA A 700 10.48 30.21 16.04
CA ALA A 700 9.84 29.46 14.96
C ALA A 700 10.77 28.34 14.45
N LEU A 701 10.18 27.36 13.77
CA LEU A 701 10.87 26.15 13.33
C LEU A 701 10.45 25.77 11.91
N VAL A 702 11.43 25.59 11.00
CA VAL A 702 11.19 25.37 9.56
C VAL A 702 11.27 23.88 9.18
N PHE A 703 10.30 23.47 8.37
CA PHE A 703 10.04 22.11 7.87
C PHE A 703 9.99 22.07 6.33
N SER A 704 10.02 20.86 5.77
CA SER A 704 9.89 20.61 4.33
C SER A 704 8.55 21.04 3.71
N SER A 705 7.48 21.19 4.48
CA SER A 705 6.20 21.71 4.01
C SER A 705 5.29 22.10 5.17
N GLY A 706 4.26 22.91 4.92
CA GLY A 706 3.17 23.14 5.89
C GLY A 706 2.42 21.86 6.28
N TYR A 707 2.38 20.84 5.41
CA TYR A 707 1.82 19.53 5.75
C TYR A 707 2.63 18.88 6.87
N VAL A 708 3.96 18.83 6.73
CA VAL A 708 4.87 18.21 7.71
C VAL A 708 4.99 19.06 8.98
N ALA A 709 4.93 20.39 8.88
CA ALA A 709 4.85 21.26 10.07
C ALA A 709 3.63 20.93 10.94
N ASN A 710 2.44 20.88 10.33
CA ASN A 710 1.19 20.49 10.99
C ASN A 710 1.23 19.07 11.56
N GLU A 711 1.58 18.07 10.74
CA GLU A 711 1.60 16.69 11.17
C GLU A 711 2.58 16.49 12.31
N ALA A 712 3.84 16.90 12.13
CA ALA A 712 4.92 16.57 13.06
C ALA A 712 4.83 17.36 14.37
N ALA A 713 4.31 18.59 14.36
CA ALA A 713 4.09 19.37 15.59
C ALA A 713 2.98 18.73 16.45
N LEU A 714 1.78 18.52 15.89
CA LEU A 714 0.65 17.92 16.63
C LEU A 714 0.97 16.48 17.07
N SER A 715 1.64 15.72 16.21
CA SER A 715 2.11 14.35 16.46
C SER A 715 3.17 14.28 17.58
N ALA A 716 4.06 15.27 17.70
CA ALA A 716 5.04 15.33 18.80
C ALA A 716 4.41 15.81 20.11
N VAL A 717 3.60 16.87 20.06
CA VAL A 717 3.06 17.54 21.25
C VAL A 717 2.05 16.65 22.00
N GLY A 718 1.18 15.93 21.30
CA GLY A 718 0.29 14.97 21.99
C GLY A 718 1.02 13.77 22.59
N LYS A 719 2.20 13.38 22.07
CA LYS A 719 3.04 12.37 22.72
C LYS A 719 3.70 12.87 24.00
N ILE A 720 3.89 14.19 24.13
CA ILE A 720 4.37 14.86 25.34
C ILE A 720 3.21 15.10 26.33
N MET A 721 2.00 15.39 25.84
CA MET A 721 0.79 15.59 26.62
C MET A 721 -0.31 14.55 26.27
N PRO A 722 -0.16 13.27 26.64
CA PRO A 722 -1.04 12.19 26.17
C PRO A 722 -2.49 12.29 26.66
N ASP A 723 -2.76 13.00 27.76
CA ASP A 723 -4.12 13.29 28.26
C ASP A 723 -4.74 14.58 27.68
N CYS A 724 -4.07 15.22 26.71
CA CYS A 724 -4.62 16.40 26.05
C CYS A 724 -5.84 16.04 25.19
N VAL A 725 -6.89 16.85 25.27
CA VAL A 725 -8.04 16.76 24.37
C VAL A 725 -7.80 17.62 23.13
N MET A 726 -7.69 16.97 21.97
CA MET A 726 -7.52 17.61 20.66
C MET A 726 -8.91 17.95 20.08
N ILE A 727 -9.30 19.21 20.18
CA ILE A 727 -10.61 19.73 19.76
C ILE A 727 -10.46 20.33 18.36
N SER A 728 -10.78 19.52 17.35
CA SER A 728 -10.60 19.86 15.93
C SER A 728 -11.85 20.50 15.33
N ASP A 729 -11.67 21.57 14.55
CA ASP A 729 -12.67 21.97 13.57
C ASP A 729 -12.87 20.84 12.53
N SER A 730 -14.11 20.65 12.07
CA SER A 730 -14.49 19.67 11.04
C SER A 730 -13.94 19.99 9.64
N GLY A 731 -13.66 21.26 9.34
CA GLY A 731 -13.12 21.74 8.06
C GLY A 731 -11.59 21.63 7.93
N ASN A 732 -10.89 21.22 8.99
CA ASN A 732 -9.43 21.20 9.06
C ASN A 732 -8.75 20.36 7.97
N HIS A 733 -7.70 20.94 7.37
CA HIS A 733 -6.85 20.30 6.39
C HIS A 733 -6.27 18.95 6.86
N SER A 734 -6.14 18.01 5.90
CA SER A 734 -5.72 16.62 6.13
C SER A 734 -4.41 16.47 6.91
N SER A 735 -3.49 17.44 6.85
CA SER A 735 -2.25 17.41 7.64
C SER A 735 -2.49 17.51 9.15
N MET A 736 -3.45 18.33 9.57
CA MET A 736 -3.83 18.42 10.98
C MET A 736 -4.59 17.16 11.41
N ILE A 737 -5.44 16.62 10.54
CA ILE A 737 -6.14 15.35 10.79
C ILE A 737 -5.14 14.20 11.02
N GLU A 738 -4.08 14.08 10.20
CA GLU A 738 -3.04 13.05 10.42
C GLU A 738 -2.16 13.36 11.64
N GLY A 739 -1.79 14.62 11.89
CA GLY A 739 -1.06 15.01 13.11
C GLY A 739 -1.81 14.62 14.38
N ILE A 740 -3.11 14.89 14.44
CA ILE A 740 -3.98 14.48 15.56
C ILE A 740 -4.09 12.94 15.63
N ARG A 741 -4.24 12.24 14.50
CA ARG A 741 -4.27 10.76 14.47
C ARG A 741 -2.97 10.14 15.00
N HIS A 742 -1.81 10.71 14.64
CA HIS A 742 -0.50 10.24 15.09
C HIS A 742 -0.12 10.70 16.50
N SER A 743 -0.83 11.70 17.06
CA SER A 743 -0.64 12.16 18.44
C SER A 743 -1.01 11.08 19.49
N GLY A 744 -2.03 10.26 19.18
CA GLY A 744 -2.58 9.25 20.09
C GLY A 744 -3.58 9.79 21.13
N CYS A 745 -3.78 11.11 21.19
CA CYS A 745 -4.65 11.81 22.13
C CYS A 745 -6.15 11.55 21.89
N GLU A 746 -6.96 11.90 22.90
CA GLU A 746 -8.42 12.00 22.73
C GLU A 746 -8.75 13.11 21.72
N LYS A 747 -9.67 12.84 20.78
CA LYS A 747 -10.09 13.80 19.76
C LYS A 747 -11.59 14.01 19.76
N VAL A 748 -12.00 15.27 19.84
CA VAL A 748 -13.38 15.71 19.57
C VAL A 748 -13.39 16.52 18.27
N ILE A 749 -14.50 16.49 17.53
CA ILE A 749 -14.71 17.35 16.35
C ILE A 749 -15.89 18.28 16.64
N PHE A 750 -15.74 19.57 16.35
CA PHE A 750 -16.85 20.53 16.30
C PHE A 750 -17.19 20.91 14.85
N GLN A 751 -18.45 21.26 14.61
CA GLN A 751 -18.92 21.78 13.31
C GLN A 751 -18.17 23.07 12.96
N ASN A 752 -17.85 23.26 11.68
CA ASN A 752 -16.93 24.31 11.23
C ASN A 752 -17.35 25.71 11.72
N ASN A 753 -16.43 26.43 12.37
CA ASN A 753 -16.66 27.72 13.03
C ASN A 753 -17.81 27.78 14.06
N ASN A 754 -18.44 26.66 14.43
CA ASN A 754 -19.59 26.64 15.33
C ASN A 754 -19.14 26.76 16.80
N LEU A 755 -19.08 28.02 17.26
CA LEU A 755 -18.60 28.39 18.59
C LEU A 755 -19.50 27.88 19.73
N GLU A 756 -20.79 27.65 19.49
CA GLU A 756 -21.67 27.08 20.52
C GLU A 756 -21.35 25.61 20.77
N LYS A 757 -21.06 24.83 19.71
CA LYS A 757 -20.59 23.45 19.83
C LYS A 757 -19.20 23.39 20.44
N LEU A 758 -18.28 24.28 20.03
CA LEU A 758 -16.95 24.40 20.62
C LEU A 758 -17.03 24.70 22.13
N GLU A 759 -17.84 25.68 22.55
CA GLU A 759 -18.01 25.98 23.97
C GLU A 759 -18.68 24.83 24.74
N ALA A 760 -19.68 24.16 24.16
CA ALA A 760 -20.30 22.99 24.78
C ALA A 760 -19.31 21.83 25.02
N ILE A 761 -18.37 21.61 24.09
CA ILE A 761 -17.28 20.63 24.22
C ILE A 761 -16.28 21.09 25.28
N LEU A 762 -15.86 22.36 25.28
CA LEU A 762 -14.93 22.89 26.27
C LEU A 762 -15.50 22.80 27.70
N LYS A 763 -16.80 23.10 27.86
CA LYS A 763 -17.54 22.95 29.12
C LYS A 763 -17.64 21.51 29.63
N SER A 764 -17.46 20.48 28.79
CA SER A 764 -17.60 19.07 29.22
C SER A 764 -16.34 18.48 29.87
N TYR A 765 -15.21 19.19 29.85
CA TYR A 765 -13.94 18.73 30.44
C TYR A 765 -13.52 19.57 31.65
N PRO A 766 -12.78 18.99 32.63
CA PRO A 766 -12.18 19.74 33.73
C PRO A 766 -11.26 20.86 33.24
N LEU A 767 -11.20 21.97 33.97
CA LEU A 767 -10.38 23.12 33.62
C LEU A 767 -8.89 22.77 33.58
N GLU A 768 -8.46 21.90 34.48
CA GLU A 768 -7.10 21.43 34.71
C GLU A 768 -6.62 20.42 33.64
N ARG A 769 -7.55 19.77 32.92
CA ARG A 769 -7.18 18.81 31.87
C ARG A 769 -6.61 19.57 30.66
N PRO A 770 -5.45 19.18 30.10
CA PRO A 770 -4.93 19.86 28.91
C PRO A 770 -5.91 19.77 27.75
N LYS A 771 -6.09 20.88 27.04
CA LYS A 771 -7.01 21.05 25.91
C LYS A 771 -6.29 21.80 24.81
N MET A 772 -6.54 21.46 23.55
CA MET A 772 -6.03 22.21 22.39
C MET A 772 -7.14 22.38 21.34
N ILE A 773 -7.44 23.62 21.00
CA ILE A 773 -8.39 23.99 19.93
C ILE A 773 -7.60 24.14 18.63
N ILE A 774 -7.97 23.40 17.59
CA ILE A 774 -7.21 23.26 16.34
C ILE A 774 -8.10 23.68 15.17
N PHE A 775 -7.71 24.71 14.41
CA PHE A 775 -8.55 25.34 13.38
C PHE A 775 -7.73 26.02 12.26
N GLU A 776 -8.31 26.22 11.07
CA GLU A 776 -7.75 27.09 10.02
C GLU A 776 -8.22 28.54 10.22
N SER A 777 -7.33 29.51 10.01
CA SER A 777 -7.69 30.94 9.92
C SER A 777 -8.55 31.24 8.69
N VAL A 778 -8.24 30.61 7.54
CA VAL A 778 -8.89 30.82 6.24
C VAL A 778 -9.08 29.46 5.56
N TYR A 779 -10.28 28.92 5.63
CA TYR A 779 -10.56 27.53 5.23
C TYR A 779 -10.38 27.32 3.74
N SER A 780 -9.41 26.46 3.39
CA SER A 780 -8.86 26.35 2.04
C SER A 780 -9.88 26.15 0.90
N MET A 781 -11.00 25.46 1.12
CA MET A 781 -11.99 25.08 0.08
C MET A 781 -13.30 25.88 0.10
N ALA A 782 -13.66 26.48 1.24
CA ALA A 782 -14.86 27.31 1.37
C ALA A 782 -14.55 28.82 1.22
N GLY A 783 -13.34 29.24 1.60
CA GLY A 783 -12.97 30.65 1.63
C GLY A 783 -13.65 31.45 2.76
N SER A 784 -14.22 30.75 3.75
CA SER A 784 -14.59 31.30 5.06
C SER A 784 -13.35 31.65 5.88
N ILE A 785 -13.54 32.46 6.93
CA ILE A 785 -12.49 32.94 7.83
C ILE A 785 -12.94 32.69 9.27
N ALA A 786 -12.07 32.16 10.11
CA ALA A 786 -12.40 31.83 11.50
C ALA A 786 -12.68 33.09 12.34
N PRO A 787 -13.62 33.03 13.30
CA PRO A 787 -13.89 34.13 14.24
C PRO A 787 -12.82 34.17 15.35
N MET A 788 -11.55 34.35 14.97
CA MET A 788 -10.36 34.07 15.80
C MET A 788 -10.43 34.65 17.21
N LYS A 789 -10.82 35.92 17.33
CA LYS A 789 -10.97 36.59 18.64
C LYS A 789 -11.86 35.81 19.61
N LYS A 790 -13.02 35.33 19.14
CA LYS A 790 -13.95 34.53 19.98
C LYS A 790 -13.40 33.15 20.32
N ILE A 791 -12.52 32.59 19.48
CA ILE A 791 -11.84 31.33 19.77
C ILE A 791 -10.80 31.54 20.88
N CYS A 792 -10.02 32.64 20.85
CA CYS A 792 -9.14 33.04 21.96
C CYS A 792 -9.94 33.31 23.26
N ASP A 793 -11.07 34.02 23.17
CA ASP A 793 -11.95 34.29 24.32
C ASP A 793 -12.46 32.99 24.98
N LEU A 794 -12.68 31.92 24.19
CA LEU A 794 -13.02 30.59 24.69
C LEU A 794 -11.80 29.80 25.19
N ALA A 795 -10.65 29.92 24.53
CA ALA A 795 -9.41 29.25 24.90
C ALA A 795 -8.93 29.67 26.31
N GLU A 796 -8.90 30.97 26.57
CA GLU A 796 -8.57 31.55 27.88
C GLU A 796 -9.58 31.12 28.95
N LYS A 797 -10.87 31.25 28.66
CA LYS A 797 -11.98 30.91 29.57
C LYS A 797 -12.00 29.44 30.00
N TYR A 798 -11.52 28.53 29.15
CA TYR A 798 -11.53 27.08 29.39
C TYR A 798 -10.13 26.47 29.52
N ASN A 799 -9.09 27.28 29.70
CA ASN A 799 -7.69 26.84 29.85
C ASN A 799 -7.30 25.83 28.76
N ALA A 800 -7.32 26.28 27.51
CA ALA A 800 -6.98 25.49 26.33
C ALA A 800 -5.96 26.24 25.47
N LEU A 801 -5.02 25.51 24.88
CA LEU A 801 -4.10 26.05 23.88
C LEU A 801 -4.82 26.23 22.53
N THR A 802 -4.31 27.13 21.71
CA THR A 802 -4.76 27.36 20.33
C THR A 802 -3.68 26.96 19.32
N PHE A 803 -4.05 26.11 18.37
CA PHE A 803 -3.24 25.78 17.20
C PHE A 803 -3.98 26.32 15.97
N CYS A 804 -3.49 27.43 15.43
CA CYS A 804 -4.09 28.08 14.26
C CYS A 804 -3.25 27.83 13.01
N ASP A 805 -3.89 27.32 11.96
CA ASP A 805 -3.28 27.19 10.64
C ASP A 805 -3.52 28.46 9.79
N GLU A 806 -2.45 29.24 9.58
CA GLU A 806 -2.40 30.47 8.78
C GLU A 806 -1.83 30.21 7.37
N VAL A 807 -1.70 28.95 6.92
CA VAL A 807 -1.21 28.54 5.58
C VAL A 807 -1.95 29.21 4.41
N HIS A 808 -3.21 29.60 4.60
CA HIS A 808 -4.03 30.30 3.60
C HIS A 808 -4.21 31.80 3.89
N ALA A 809 -3.35 32.37 4.74
CA ALA A 809 -3.44 33.76 5.19
C ALA A 809 -2.09 34.49 5.29
N VAL A 810 -1.02 33.79 5.65
CA VAL A 810 0.34 34.36 5.68
C VAL A 810 0.71 34.97 4.33
N GLY A 811 1.38 36.11 4.37
CA GLY A 811 1.66 37.01 3.26
C GLY A 811 0.49 37.91 2.82
N MET A 812 -0.77 37.60 3.18
CA MET A 812 -1.98 38.13 2.52
C MET A 812 -2.95 38.94 3.40
N TYR A 813 -2.90 38.79 4.73
CA TYR A 813 -3.72 39.56 5.68
C TYR A 813 -2.87 40.14 6.81
N GLY A 814 -3.36 41.22 7.40
CA GLY A 814 -2.59 42.05 8.34
C GLY A 814 -1.66 43.03 7.61
N ASP A 815 -1.18 44.03 8.35
CA ASP A 815 -0.42 45.15 7.77
C ASP A 815 0.95 44.69 7.27
N HIS A 816 1.64 43.84 8.03
CA HIS A 816 2.90 43.19 7.63
C HIS A 816 2.67 41.87 6.89
N GLY A 817 1.44 41.37 6.82
CA GLY A 817 1.13 40.12 6.13
C GLY A 817 1.38 38.88 7.00
N ALA A 818 1.33 38.99 8.32
CA ALA A 818 1.52 37.85 9.21
C ALA A 818 0.35 36.85 9.12
N GLY A 819 -0.89 37.32 9.01
CA GLY A 819 -2.07 36.46 8.94
C GLY A 819 -3.37 37.15 9.35
N VAL A 820 -4.41 36.36 9.57
CA VAL A 820 -5.68 36.86 10.11
C VAL A 820 -5.52 37.26 11.58
N ALA A 821 -4.65 36.59 12.34
CA ALA A 821 -4.39 36.95 13.74
C ALA A 821 -3.84 38.38 13.89
N GLU A 822 -2.98 38.83 12.96
CA GLU A 822 -2.53 40.23 12.89
C GLU A 822 -3.69 41.16 12.51
N ARG A 823 -4.43 40.82 11.44
CA ARG A 823 -5.59 41.61 10.96
C ARG A 823 -6.64 41.85 12.05
N ASP A 824 -6.87 40.86 12.91
CA ASP A 824 -7.91 40.89 13.95
C ASP A 824 -7.38 41.34 15.32
N GLY A 825 -6.08 41.66 15.43
CA GLY A 825 -5.45 42.14 16.67
C GLY A 825 -5.41 41.09 17.79
N VAL A 826 -5.07 39.85 17.44
CA VAL A 826 -5.01 38.69 18.37
C VAL A 826 -3.79 37.78 18.13
N ALA A 827 -2.76 38.28 17.43
CA ALA A 827 -1.54 37.52 17.12
C ALA A 827 -0.82 37.03 18.39
N ASP A 828 -0.75 37.88 19.42
CA ASP A 828 -0.27 37.56 20.76
C ASP A 828 -1.06 36.40 21.41
N ARG A 829 -2.40 36.43 21.32
CA ARG A 829 -3.35 35.48 21.93
C ARG A 829 -3.45 34.11 21.25
N ILE A 830 -2.73 33.87 20.15
CA ILE A 830 -2.60 32.53 19.55
C ILE A 830 -1.32 31.87 20.04
N ASP A 831 -1.43 30.72 20.71
CA ASP A 831 -0.27 30.02 21.29
C ASP A 831 0.69 29.52 20.21
N ILE A 832 0.14 28.88 19.17
CA ILE A 832 0.88 28.21 18.11
C ILE A 832 0.28 28.59 16.75
N ILE A 833 1.08 29.22 15.90
CA ILE A 833 0.74 29.53 14.51
C ILE A 833 1.48 28.58 13.58
N SER A 834 0.78 27.97 12.63
CA SER A 834 1.35 27.15 11.55
C SER A 834 1.27 27.88 10.21
N GLY A 835 2.27 27.70 9.34
CA GLY A 835 2.38 28.42 8.08
C GLY A 835 3.12 27.66 6.98
N THR A 836 3.01 28.17 5.75
CA THR A 836 3.71 27.62 4.58
C THR A 836 4.52 28.71 3.88
N LEU A 837 5.64 28.30 3.28
CA LEU A 837 6.47 29.13 2.42
C LEU A 837 6.12 28.92 0.93
N GLY A 838 5.37 27.85 0.60
CA GLY A 838 4.98 27.46 -0.76
C GLY A 838 3.61 27.96 -1.22
N LYS A 839 3.09 29.06 -0.66
CA LYS A 839 1.86 29.73 -1.12
C LYS A 839 2.09 31.21 -1.41
N ALA A 840 1.65 32.14 -0.57
CA ALA A 840 1.83 33.58 -0.83
C ALA A 840 3.31 34.01 -0.93
N TYR A 841 4.19 33.39 -0.14
CA TYR A 841 5.65 33.57 -0.23
C TYR A 841 6.29 32.89 -1.46
N GLY A 842 5.55 32.11 -2.24
CA GLY A 842 5.95 31.65 -3.58
C GLY A 842 7.10 30.64 -3.69
N VAL A 843 7.62 30.13 -2.56
CA VAL A 843 8.84 29.31 -2.49
C VAL A 843 8.48 27.86 -2.08
N PHE A 844 9.08 27.27 -1.05
CA PHE A 844 8.86 25.90 -0.61
C PHE A 844 9.19 25.77 0.89
N GLY A 845 8.52 24.85 1.58
CA GLY A 845 8.66 24.66 3.03
C GLY A 845 7.41 25.04 3.82
N GLY A 846 7.49 24.91 5.13
CA GLY A 846 6.51 25.41 6.09
C GLY A 846 7.12 25.53 7.48
N TYR A 847 6.34 25.98 8.46
CA TYR A 847 6.86 26.27 9.79
C TYR A 847 5.76 26.25 10.85
N VAL A 848 6.17 26.17 12.12
CA VAL A 848 5.36 26.63 13.26
C VAL A 848 6.11 27.76 13.99
N ALA A 849 5.38 28.71 14.54
CA ALA A 849 5.86 29.80 15.38
C ALA A 849 5.08 29.80 16.71
N ALA A 850 5.79 29.85 17.83
CA ALA A 850 5.22 29.67 19.18
C ALA A 850 6.21 30.14 20.27
N SER A 851 5.94 29.82 21.54
CA SER A 851 6.93 29.95 22.61
C SER A 851 8.16 29.07 22.37
N SER A 852 9.31 29.49 22.89
CA SER A 852 10.60 28.81 22.78
C SER A 852 10.51 27.37 23.30
N ASN A 853 9.79 27.15 24.41
CA ASN A 853 9.57 25.83 24.98
C ASN A 853 8.76 24.91 24.04
N PHE A 854 7.70 25.41 23.41
CA PHE A 854 6.93 24.63 22.44
C PHE A 854 7.79 24.27 21.22
N ILE A 855 8.51 25.26 20.67
CA ILE A 855 9.41 25.06 19.54
C ILE A 855 10.51 24.05 19.87
N ASP A 856 11.12 24.12 21.06
CA ASP A 856 12.17 23.19 21.47
C ASP A 856 11.65 21.78 21.75
N CYS A 857 10.44 21.63 22.27
CA CYS A 857 9.74 20.35 22.33
C CYS A 857 9.55 19.75 20.92
N VAL A 858 9.02 20.52 19.97
CA VAL A 858 8.84 20.03 18.59
C VAL A 858 10.20 19.71 17.95
N ARG A 859 11.18 20.61 18.06
CA ARG A 859 12.57 20.46 17.56
C ARG A 859 13.27 19.21 18.09
N SER A 860 12.94 18.76 19.31
CA SER A 860 13.61 17.65 20.00
C SER A 860 12.85 16.32 19.93
N TYR A 861 11.55 16.31 19.61
CA TYR A 861 10.71 15.11 19.59
C TYR A 861 10.04 14.81 18.24
N ALA A 862 9.97 15.78 17.30
CA ALA A 862 9.31 15.58 16.01
C ALA A 862 10.18 14.79 15.02
N ALA A 863 9.85 13.51 14.83
CA ALA A 863 10.58 12.63 13.90
C ALA A 863 10.64 13.19 12.46
N GLY A 864 9.55 13.82 11.99
CA GLY A 864 9.46 14.50 10.68
C GLY A 864 10.34 15.75 10.52
N PHE A 865 10.92 16.26 11.61
CA PHE A 865 11.95 17.30 11.61
C PHE A 865 13.37 16.71 11.71
N ILE A 866 13.57 15.77 12.63
CA ILE A 866 14.90 15.26 13.00
C ILE A 866 15.50 14.34 11.93
N PHE A 867 14.70 13.44 11.36
CA PHE A 867 15.17 12.35 10.50
C PHE A 867 14.99 12.63 9.01
N THR A 868 14.97 13.90 8.62
CA THR A 868 14.90 14.34 7.22
C THR A 868 16.01 15.33 6.88
N THR A 869 16.38 15.39 5.60
CA THR A 869 17.32 16.40 5.08
C THR A 869 16.70 17.79 5.26
N ALA A 870 17.50 18.75 5.71
CA ALA A 870 17.07 20.14 5.85
C ALA A 870 16.72 20.76 4.48
N ILE A 871 15.91 21.83 4.46
CA ILE A 871 15.50 22.43 3.19
C ILE A 871 16.71 23.02 2.43
N PRO A 872 16.69 23.06 1.09
CA PRO A 872 17.79 23.63 0.30
C PRO A 872 18.14 25.06 0.79
N PRO A 873 19.42 25.42 1.04
CA PRO A 873 19.80 26.77 1.46
C PRO A 873 19.32 27.86 0.50
N VAL A 874 19.30 27.57 -0.80
CA VAL A 874 18.66 28.39 -1.85
C VAL A 874 17.17 28.67 -1.58
N VAL A 875 16.41 27.64 -1.16
CA VAL A 875 14.98 27.77 -0.83
C VAL A 875 14.79 28.58 0.45
N ALA A 876 15.63 28.35 1.47
CA ALA A 876 15.59 29.14 2.71
C ALA A 876 15.90 30.63 2.45
N ALA A 877 16.88 30.93 1.59
CA ALA A 877 17.23 32.29 1.21
C ALA A 877 16.11 33.00 0.42
N GLY A 878 15.51 32.32 -0.57
CA GLY A 878 14.37 32.85 -1.32
C GLY A 878 13.15 33.09 -0.44
N ALA A 879 12.84 32.16 0.47
CA ALA A 879 11.75 32.31 1.44
C ALA A 879 11.99 33.51 2.38
N LEU A 880 13.21 33.66 2.92
CA LEU A 880 13.60 34.77 3.78
C LEU A 880 13.46 36.12 3.07
N ALA A 881 13.90 36.21 1.81
CA ALA A 881 13.72 37.39 0.99
C ALA A 881 12.24 37.69 0.71
N SER A 882 11.42 36.66 0.49
CA SER A 882 9.98 36.83 0.26
C SER A 882 9.23 37.29 1.51
N VAL A 883 9.56 36.76 2.69
CA VAL A 883 9.00 37.20 3.98
C VAL A 883 9.39 38.64 4.23
N ARG A 884 10.68 38.98 4.18
CA ARG A 884 11.18 40.36 4.34
C ARG A 884 10.54 41.35 3.38
N TYR A 885 10.31 40.96 2.12
CA TYR A 885 9.67 41.82 1.14
C TYR A 885 8.19 42.08 1.48
N LEU A 886 7.39 41.01 1.70
CA LEU A 886 5.97 41.15 2.01
C LEU A 886 5.72 41.81 3.37
N ARG A 887 6.67 41.70 4.32
CA ARG A 887 6.63 42.42 5.62
C ARG A 887 6.55 43.95 5.45
N HIS A 888 7.10 44.48 4.35
CA HIS A 888 7.13 45.92 4.08
C HIS A 888 6.24 46.35 2.90
N SER A 889 5.92 45.44 1.96
CA SER A 889 5.01 45.73 0.84
C SER A 889 3.60 45.21 1.08
N GLY A 890 2.63 46.13 1.14
CA GLY A 890 1.20 45.82 1.13
C GLY A 890 0.56 45.83 -0.27
N VAL A 891 1.29 46.21 -1.33
CA VAL A 891 0.74 46.45 -2.67
C VAL A 891 0.14 45.16 -3.26
N GLU A 892 0.86 44.05 -3.11
CA GLU A 892 0.43 42.73 -3.60
C GLU A 892 -0.85 42.27 -2.88
N ARG A 893 -0.95 42.49 -1.56
CA ARG A 893 -2.15 42.16 -0.76
C ARG A 893 -3.35 42.96 -1.24
N GLN A 894 -3.21 44.28 -1.33
CA GLN A 894 -4.28 45.19 -1.73
C GLN A 894 -4.79 44.86 -3.14
N MET A 895 -3.88 44.59 -4.09
CA MET A 895 -4.24 44.17 -5.44
C MET A 895 -4.90 42.78 -5.49
N GLN A 896 -4.46 41.82 -4.68
CA GLN A 896 -5.10 40.50 -4.60
C GLN A 896 -6.56 40.63 -4.11
N GLN A 897 -6.78 41.38 -3.02
CA GLN A 897 -8.12 41.59 -2.47
C GLN A 897 -9.03 42.36 -3.46
N LEU A 898 -8.48 43.32 -4.22
CA LEU A 898 -9.19 43.99 -5.31
C LEU A 898 -9.61 42.99 -6.40
N ARG A 899 -8.71 42.13 -6.89
CA ARG A 899 -9.04 41.13 -7.92
C ARG A 899 -10.05 40.09 -7.41
N ALA A 900 -9.96 39.66 -6.15
CA ALA A 900 -10.96 38.80 -5.53
C ALA A 900 -12.35 39.46 -5.45
N LYS A 901 -12.42 40.73 -5.04
CA LYS A 901 -13.67 41.50 -4.99
C LYS A 901 -14.28 41.70 -6.39
N GLN A 902 -13.45 42.04 -7.38
CA GLN A 902 -13.88 42.20 -8.78
C GLN A 902 -14.40 40.89 -9.37
N LEU A 903 -13.70 39.76 -9.15
CA LEU A 903 -14.14 38.46 -9.66
C LEU A 903 -15.49 38.04 -9.07
N LYS A 904 -15.67 38.16 -7.75
CA LYS A 904 -16.95 37.87 -7.09
C LYS A 904 -18.10 38.71 -7.65
N ALA A 905 -17.89 40.01 -7.84
CA ALA A 905 -18.90 40.90 -8.41
C ALA A 905 -19.26 40.54 -9.86
N LYS A 906 -18.28 40.20 -10.70
CA LYS A 906 -18.50 39.77 -12.09
C LYS A 906 -19.24 38.43 -12.18
N LEU A 907 -18.90 37.45 -11.34
CA LEU A 907 -19.60 36.16 -11.25
C LEU A 907 -21.06 36.34 -10.80
N ALA A 908 -21.29 37.14 -9.76
CA ALA A 908 -22.64 37.45 -9.26
C ALA A 908 -23.50 38.18 -10.31
N ALA A 909 -22.91 39.10 -11.08
CA ALA A 909 -23.59 39.80 -12.18
C ALA A 909 -24.01 38.87 -13.35
N LYS A 910 -23.45 37.66 -13.43
CA LYS A 910 -23.86 36.59 -14.35
C LYS A 910 -24.74 35.51 -13.70
N GLY A 911 -25.04 35.62 -12.40
CA GLY A 911 -25.76 34.58 -11.67
C GLY A 911 -24.99 33.25 -11.61
N LEU A 912 -23.66 33.26 -11.72
CA LEU A 912 -22.85 32.05 -11.55
C LEU A 912 -22.80 31.69 -10.05
N PRO A 913 -22.88 30.40 -9.66
CA PRO A 913 -23.10 29.96 -8.27
C PRO A 913 -21.83 30.03 -7.41
N ALA A 914 -21.29 31.24 -7.25
CA ALA A 914 -20.16 31.55 -6.39
C ALA A 914 -20.56 31.48 -4.91
N MET A 915 -19.78 30.78 -4.09
CA MET A 915 -20.02 30.71 -2.64
C MET A 915 -19.72 32.04 -1.95
N ASN A 916 -20.49 32.35 -0.91
CA ASN A 916 -20.33 33.54 -0.07
C ASN A 916 -19.05 33.47 0.80
N SER A 917 -17.92 33.69 0.15
CA SER A 917 -16.58 33.68 0.73
C SER A 917 -16.18 35.10 1.14
N THR A 918 -15.53 35.26 2.29
CA THR A 918 -14.98 36.55 2.74
C THR A 918 -13.49 36.73 2.41
N SER A 919 -12.78 35.64 2.12
CA SER A 919 -11.36 35.61 1.75
C SER A 919 -11.07 35.90 0.27
N HIS A 920 -9.78 35.89 -0.11
CA HIS A 920 -9.34 35.97 -1.52
C HIS A 920 -9.71 34.73 -2.38
N ILE A 921 -10.18 33.64 -1.77
CA ILE A 921 -10.56 32.40 -2.46
C ILE A 921 -11.98 32.56 -2.99
N VAL A 922 -12.23 32.17 -4.25
CA VAL A 922 -13.56 32.27 -4.87
C VAL A 922 -14.01 30.88 -5.37
N PRO A 923 -14.76 30.11 -4.56
CA PRO A 923 -15.29 28.82 -4.99
C PRO A 923 -16.59 29.01 -5.78
N VAL A 924 -16.77 28.26 -6.87
CA VAL A 924 -18.02 28.21 -7.66
C VAL A 924 -18.52 26.76 -7.69
N LEU A 925 -19.73 26.53 -7.19
CA LEU A 925 -20.31 25.20 -7.01
C LEU A 925 -20.74 24.57 -8.34
N VAL A 926 -20.43 23.29 -8.54
CA VAL A 926 -20.93 22.48 -9.67
C VAL A 926 -21.70 21.24 -9.18
N ARG A 927 -21.46 20.78 -7.93
CA ARG A 927 -22.18 19.71 -7.21
C ARG A 927 -22.13 18.31 -7.83
N ASP A 928 -21.40 18.13 -8.94
CA ASP A 928 -21.21 16.84 -9.62
C ASP A 928 -19.74 16.67 -10.06
N PRO A 929 -19.10 15.50 -9.79
CA PRO A 929 -17.68 15.27 -10.05
C PRO A 929 -17.32 15.06 -11.53
N VAL A 930 -18.28 14.74 -12.39
CA VAL A 930 -18.10 14.59 -13.84
C VAL A 930 -18.29 15.93 -14.53
N LYS A 931 -19.39 16.64 -14.24
CA LYS A 931 -19.66 17.99 -14.78
C LYS A 931 -18.57 18.98 -14.40
N VAL A 932 -18.05 18.96 -13.17
CA VAL A 932 -16.93 19.85 -12.78
C VAL A 932 -15.64 19.54 -13.55
N LYS A 933 -15.39 18.27 -13.92
CA LYS A 933 -14.27 17.92 -14.80
C LYS A 933 -14.51 18.49 -16.21
N GLN A 934 -15.70 18.27 -16.78
CA GLN A 934 -16.10 18.81 -18.09
C GLN A 934 -15.96 20.34 -18.16
N VAL A 935 -16.34 21.07 -17.12
CA VAL A 935 -16.12 22.53 -16.99
C VAL A 935 -14.63 22.85 -17.13
N THR A 936 -13.76 22.15 -16.39
CA THR A 936 -12.31 22.43 -16.42
C THR A 936 -11.61 21.94 -17.69
N ASP A 937 -12.12 20.89 -18.33
CA ASP A 937 -11.66 20.41 -19.63
C ASP A 937 -11.99 21.45 -20.72
N LYS A 938 -13.25 21.89 -20.82
CA LYS A 938 -13.69 22.95 -21.75
C LYS A 938 -12.92 24.26 -21.55
N LEU A 939 -12.73 24.70 -20.31
CA LEU A 939 -11.90 25.88 -20.01
C LEU A 939 -10.48 25.73 -20.57
N LEU A 940 -9.85 24.56 -20.40
CA LEU A 940 -8.48 24.31 -20.86
C LEU A 940 -8.37 24.14 -22.38
N GLU A 941 -9.38 23.55 -23.02
CA GLU A 941 -9.39 23.18 -24.44
C GLU A 941 -9.90 24.29 -25.35
N GLU A 942 -11.01 24.92 -25.00
CA GLU A 942 -11.68 25.95 -25.81
C GLU A 942 -11.16 27.36 -25.49
N TYR A 943 -10.88 27.64 -24.21
CA TYR A 943 -10.55 29.00 -23.73
C TYR A 943 -9.10 29.18 -23.28
N ASN A 944 -8.29 28.11 -23.26
CA ASN A 944 -6.92 28.11 -22.73
C ASN A 944 -6.79 28.62 -21.28
N ILE A 945 -7.81 28.34 -20.46
CA ILE A 945 -7.85 28.65 -19.03
C ILE A 945 -7.57 27.36 -18.26
N TYR A 946 -6.46 27.31 -17.53
CA TYR A 946 -6.18 26.18 -16.64
C TYR A 946 -6.81 26.40 -15.26
N LEU A 947 -7.69 25.47 -14.90
CA LEU A 947 -8.40 25.42 -13.64
C LEU A 947 -8.49 23.94 -13.19
N GLN A 948 -8.32 23.68 -11.89
CA GLN A 948 -8.32 22.31 -11.35
C GLN A 948 -9.70 21.96 -10.77
N PRO A 949 -10.34 20.84 -11.18
CA PRO A 949 -11.59 20.38 -10.56
C PRO A 949 -11.34 19.89 -9.13
N ILE A 950 -12.20 20.28 -8.19
CA ILE A 950 -12.09 19.94 -6.77
C ILE A 950 -13.16 18.91 -6.39
N ASN A 951 -12.74 17.64 -6.30
CA ASN A 951 -13.58 16.47 -6.02
C ASN A 951 -13.23 15.81 -4.67
N TYR A 952 -14.11 14.94 -4.18
CA TYR A 952 -13.86 14.08 -3.02
C TYR A 952 -12.53 13.30 -3.15
N PRO A 953 -11.67 13.23 -2.10
CA PRO A 953 -11.93 13.59 -0.70
C PRO A 953 -11.57 15.04 -0.32
N THR A 954 -11.27 15.93 -1.27
CA THR A 954 -10.89 17.32 -0.97
C THR A 954 -12.09 18.19 -0.57
N VAL A 955 -13.29 17.82 -1.01
CA VAL A 955 -14.58 18.36 -0.55
C VAL A 955 -15.60 17.22 -0.36
N PRO A 956 -16.66 17.39 0.44
CA PRO A 956 -17.78 16.45 0.50
C PRO A 956 -18.44 16.23 -0.87
N ARG A 957 -18.96 15.02 -1.11
CA ARG A 957 -19.74 14.70 -2.32
C ARG A 957 -21.02 15.54 -2.38
N GLY A 958 -21.44 15.95 -3.57
CA GLY A 958 -22.53 16.91 -3.78
C GLY A 958 -22.11 18.38 -3.58
N THR A 959 -20.83 18.63 -3.26
CA THR A 959 -20.28 19.99 -3.05
C THR A 959 -19.04 20.26 -3.90
N GLU A 960 -18.84 19.45 -4.94
CA GLU A 960 -17.83 19.60 -5.98
C GLU A 960 -17.88 21.00 -6.60
N ARG A 961 -16.70 21.56 -6.88
CA ARG A 961 -16.55 22.98 -7.20
C ARG A 961 -15.31 23.24 -8.04
N VAL A 962 -15.31 24.35 -8.77
CA VAL A 962 -14.06 24.97 -9.23
C VAL A 962 -13.61 25.99 -8.19
N ARG A 963 -12.29 26.10 -7.99
CA ARG A 963 -11.68 26.96 -6.96
C ARG A 963 -10.78 28.00 -7.62
N LEU A 964 -11.32 29.19 -7.80
CA LEU A 964 -10.63 30.33 -8.42
C LEU A 964 -9.78 31.06 -7.38
N THR A 965 -8.54 31.38 -7.75
CA THR A 965 -7.56 32.09 -6.90
C THR A 965 -7.00 33.31 -7.64
N PRO A 966 -7.76 34.42 -7.72
CA PRO A 966 -7.36 35.62 -8.44
C PRO A 966 -6.14 36.30 -7.82
N LEU A 967 -4.99 36.07 -8.44
CA LEU A 967 -3.70 36.71 -8.16
C LEU A 967 -3.72 38.22 -8.51
N PRO A 968 -2.89 39.07 -7.87
CA PRO A 968 -2.78 40.50 -8.21
C PRO A 968 -2.29 40.74 -9.64
N LEU A 969 -1.60 39.75 -10.24
CA LEU A 969 -1.05 39.78 -11.60
C LEU A 969 -2.10 39.52 -12.70
N HIS A 970 -3.33 39.12 -12.37
CA HIS A 970 -4.41 39.09 -13.36
C HIS A 970 -4.85 40.51 -13.71
N SER A 971 -5.05 40.80 -15.00
CA SER A 971 -5.72 42.01 -15.44
C SER A 971 -7.24 41.84 -15.37
N GLU A 972 -7.98 42.95 -15.44
CA GLU A 972 -9.45 42.92 -15.45
C GLU A 972 -9.99 42.20 -16.70
N LYS A 973 -9.26 42.29 -17.82
CA LYS A 973 -9.57 41.56 -19.06
C LYS A 973 -9.44 40.05 -18.89
N ASP A 974 -8.50 39.58 -18.05
CA ASP A 974 -8.36 38.15 -17.75
C ASP A 974 -9.52 37.67 -16.87
N LEU A 975 -10.02 38.52 -15.94
CA LEU A 975 -11.23 38.23 -15.17
C LEU A 975 -12.49 38.22 -16.05
N ASP A 976 -12.63 39.16 -16.98
CA ASP A 976 -13.75 39.22 -17.92
C ASP A 976 -13.76 38.04 -18.90
N MET A 977 -12.58 37.63 -19.38
CA MET A 977 -12.39 36.42 -20.19
C MET A 977 -12.82 35.17 -19.42
N LEU A 978 -12.35 35.00 -18.18
CA LEU A 978 -12.72 33.89 -17.30
C LEU A 978 -14.22 33.83 -17.04
N VAL A 979 -14.82 34.95 -16.65
CA VAL A 979 -16.26 34.98 -16.33
C VAL A 979 -17.11 34.71 -17.56
N SER A 980 -16.74 35.24 -18.73
CA SER A 980 -17.45 34.95 -19.99
C SER A 980 -17.31 33.49 -20.43
N ALA A 981 -16.12 32.89 -20.24
CA ALA A 981 -15.90 31.48 -20.52
C ALA A 981 -16.73 30.57 -19.59
N LEU A 982 -16.72 30.85 -18.28
CA LEU A 982 -17.56 30.15 -17.31
C LEU A 982 -19.06 30.30 -17.63
N ASP A 983 -19.50 31.49 -18.03
CA ASP A 983 -20.89 31.78 -18.36
C ASP A 983 -21.38 30.94 -19.55
N ASN A 984 -20.62 30.92 -20.66
CA ASN A 984 -20.90 30.06 -21.82
C ASN A 984 -20.93 28.57 -21.44
N ILE A 985 -19.92 28.11 -20.68
CA ILE A 985 -19.79 26.71 -20.28
C ILE A 985 -20.93 26.26 -19.33
N TRP A 986 -21.48 27.17 -18.53
CA TRP A 986 -22.64 26.89 -17.68
C TRP A 986 -23.91 26.62 -18.49
N ASP A 987 -24.11 27.36 -19.58
CA ASP A 987 -25.26 27.15 -20.47
C ASP A 987 -25.05 25.92 -21.38
N ASP A 988 -23.85 25.74 -21.95
CA ASP A 988 -23.45 24.55 -22.76
C ASP A 988 -23.69 23.22 -22.04
N LEU A 989 -23.48 23.18 -20.72
CA LEU A 989 -23.53 21.97 -19.89
C LEU A 989 -24.83 21.88 -19.05
N GLU A 990 -25.81 22.76 -19.30
CA GLU A 990 -27.06 22.87 -18.53
C GLU A 990 -26.81 22.80 -17.02
N LEU A 991 -25.94 23.70 -16.53
CA LEU A 991 -25.54 23.76 -15.12
C LEU A 991 -26.48 24.66 -14.32
N PRO A 992 -26.85 24.25 -13.09
CA PRO A 992 -27.71 25.06 -12.27
C PRO A 992 -26.99 26.35 -11.83
N ARG A 993 -27.70 27.47 -12.00
CA ARG A 993 -27.30 28.83 -11.61
C ARG A 993 -27.86 29.23 -10.24
N ASP A 994 -28.45 28.29 -9.49
CA ASP A 994 -28.97 28.56 -8.15
C ASP A 994 -27.81 28.76 -7.15
N VAL A 995 -27.85 29.85 -6.39
CA VAL A 995 -27.12 29.94 -5.12
C VAL A 995 -28.06 29.39 -4.06
N PRO A 996 -27.69 28.31 -3.32
CA PRO A 996 -28.51 27.83 -2.22
C PRO A 996 -28.64 28.92 -1.16
N VAL A 997 -29.85 29.44 -0.95
CA VAL A 997 -30.15 30.40 0.11
C VAL A 997 -30.32 29.62 1.42
N GLY A 998 -29.19 29.19 1.98
CA GLY A 998 -29.10 28.41 3.22
C GLY A 998 -28.19 27.19 3.09
N ASP A 999 -27.34 27.01 4.10
CA ASP A 999 -26.78 25.75 4.59
C ASP A 999 -26.36 24.68 3.57
N VAL A 1000 -25.35 25.00 2.74
CA VAL A 1000 -24.31 24.00 2.40
C VAL A 1000 -23.31 23.89 3.57
N THR A 1001 -23.88 23.70 4.77
CA THR A 1001 -23.28 23.68 6.13
C THR A 1001 -22.13 24.68 6.37
N GLU A 1002 -22.44 25.78 7.05
CA GLU A 1002 -21.43 26.45 7.90
C GLU A 1002 -20.94 25.47 8.98
#